data_AF-A0A0A2K1Q9-F1
#
_entry.id   AF-A0A0A2K1Q9-F1
#
_cell.length_a   1.000
_cell.length_b   1.000
_cell.length_c   1.000
_cell.angle_alpha   90.00
_cell.angle_beta   90.00
_cell.angle_gamma   90.00
#
_symmetry.space_group_name_H-M   'P 1'
#
loop_
_entity.id
_entity.type
_entity.pdbx_description
1 polymer ?
#
loop_
_entity_poly.entity_id
_entity_poly.type
_entity_poly.pdbx_seq_one_letter_code
_entity_poly.pdbx_strand_id
1 'polypeptide(L)'
;MEAIGAASAILAIATAGVQCSVKLVTFAGQVKTAPEQITMVAEDVSLNASILQQLGELSKENVENEHPVSDGNVSNTTNNNVKPVPDTKATISKQSVFNTTGLETVLKLAKKCEEIFKSLDQSLGKASRQLHANSRISGKVKLSRAEMFKWPFLLPGMDTMRNELRNVKGTLMLMLQVAMLAYSRRMMGGYGENIQRTTGIVAYSREDQEFLVRAIIAAQKAQLGSFGNQTSEAPNIGSVREQPLEIERSRFRQVSEPSKHGSFTMDHGLNGTAATAEEESDNIDEPSRDILSLLPSRQPSGSQSQIFSSPPSRIFSISLLSPRASITNYQIHVTYDARSIKLPDSTVESQLEEWKVSFDTTVLDQLAVLDTNEYEALDAVMNRSEQTLEWIQFGDYRTIIQGIEHVKARTLTIIMSGVPHPTPKEEKKYEPEEKKRDEKKREESKREESKSMWIKVHRKYLLPDSLIAYGLYWDWDWDEHDPNYIIIQEWITDDLQEELFDHTRRLRDSRIATQVSSNMAELKVNDRNKDRLYLIREKPATRRSSNFMSKIRQSIPLINRPKQEQEGMEQTPDDEANAEMKDEEFRQRLHSEFGYTKEQVETMLNGKPVDKKKEEKREEKREEKRTGSEDDDILSESDVQAVNAKNQNGSPSYDFVVVGGGTSGLVVANRLSEMGGFTVAVIETGDSVLNNVNVSAVTGYGRAFGTEIDWAYQTEEQTYAGGSKQIIRAGKAIGGTSTINGMSYTRAQKVQIDAWERVGNKGWNWDNLFTYYKKSEQFQIPTPKQIARGADYYIAYHGEQGPLKVGWPQEMTNGSVLPTVDETFQQLGLPFNRDCNGGSMVGLTVHPNTVDRQANVRHDAARAYYWPYAARSNLKIISNSHANKIIWASNPSEAVAIGVEITGVNGVETIYASKEVILSAGSLGTPILLEMSGIGNPDILRRFDIPVQVNISTVGENLQDQTNAGLSYEGNEFWFGSPTISALPSASHIFGDNVHAVASLVNSTLAEYAKNVSENSNGAVEEANLLAAFQLQHDLIFKSQVPYAEIVLLPIGHSFSSEYWPLLPFSRGSVHINSTDGSQPPAINPNYFMFGQDLKAHADVAQYIRKAFSTAPLSNLVGEELAPGKNNVPENASDSIWEGWVKSTYRSNFHPVGTASMLPRDKGGVVSPELRVYGTKNVRVVDASVLPFQLCGHLTSTLYAVAERVSDMIKTRYVF
;
A
#
# COMPACT_ATOMS: atom_id res chain seq x y z
N MET A 1 -30.70 10.38 38.13
CA MET A 1 -30.93 8.92 38.16
C MET A 1 -31.46 8.36 36.85
N GLU A 2 -32.55 8.87 36.26
CA GLU A 2 -33.17 8.28 35.05
C GLU A 2 -32.19 8.04 33.89
N ALA A 3 -31.29 8.99 33.60
CA ALA A 3 -30.25 8.83 32.58
C ALA A 3 -29.30 7.63 32.84
N ILE A 4 -28.98 7.34 34.10
CA ILE A 4 -28.16 6.18 34.51
C ILE A 4 -28.93 4.88 34.21
N GLY A 5 -30.24 4.87 34.49
CA GLY A 5 -31.13 3.75 34.18
C GLY A 5 -31.23 3.51 32.67
N ALA A 6 -31.34 4.58 31.87
CA ALA A 6 -31.33 4.49 30.41
C ALA A 6 -29.99 3.96 29.88
N ALA A 7 -28.86 4.53 30.31
CA ALA A 7 -27.51 4.09 29.92
C ALA A 7 -27.25 2.62 30.28
N SER A 8 -27.63 2.20 31.50
CA SER A 8 -27.50 0.83 31.96
C SER A 8 -28.41 -0.14 31.20
N ALA A 9 -29.62 0.29 30.83
CA ALA A 9 -30.50 -0.49 29.97
C ALA A 9 -29.94 -0.66 28.55
N ILE A 10 -29.38 0.41 27.96
CA ILE A 10 -28.72 0.37 26.64
C ILE A 10 -27.55 -0.64 26.66
N LEU A 11 -26.73 -0.64 27.71
CA LEU A 11 -25.61 -1.59 27.88
C LEU A 11 -26.08 -3.04 28.11
N ALA A 12 -27.16 -3.25 28.86
CA ALA A 12 -27.76 -4.58 29.00
C ALA A 12 -28.28 -5.12 27.66
N ILE A 13 -28.89 -4.26 26.84
CA ILE A 13 -29.37 -4.58 25.49
C ILE A 13 -28.19 -4.91 24.56
N ALA A 14 -27.12 -4.11 24.58
CA ALA A 14 -25.90 -4.38 23.84
C ALA A 14 -25.30 -5.75 24.21
N THR A 15 -25.20 -6.04 25.50
CA THR A 15 -24.72 -7.33 26.03
C THR A 15 -25.59 -8.50 25.54
N ALA A 16 -26.92 -8.34 25.55
CA ALA A 16 -27.84 -9.34 25.01
C ALA A 16 -27.68 -9.55 23.49
N GLY A 17 -27.37 -8.49 22.74
CA GLY A 17 -27.04 -8.56 21.31
C GLY A 17 -25.77 -9.36 21.02
N VAL A 18 -24.68 -9.12 21.76
CA VAL A 18 -23.44 -9.90 21.64
C VAL A 18 -23.68 -11.38 21.97
N GLN A 19 -24.45 -11.67 23.03
CA GLN A 19 -24.83 -13.05 23.35
C GLN A 19 -25.70 -13.70 22.25
N CYS A 20 -26.56 -12.92 21.59
CA CYS A 20 -27.39 -13.39 20.47
C CYS A 20 -26.53 -13.72 19.23
N SER A 21 -25.56 -12.87 18.85
CA SER A 21 -24.67 -13.14 17.71
C SER A 21 -23.79 -14.38 17.94
N VAL A 22 -23.26 -14.58 19.15
CA VAL A 22 -22.48 -15.80 19.47
C VAL A 22 -23.34 -17.06 19.37
N LYS A 23 -24.60 -17.02 19.83
CA LYS A 23 -25.55 -18.14 19.65
C LYS A 23 -25.87 -18.40 18.17
N LEU A 24 -26.09 -17.36 17.37
CA LEU A 24 -26.32 -17.47 15.92
C LEU A 24 -25.14 -18.15 15.20
N VAL A 25 -23.91 -17.72 15.44
CA VAL A 25 -22.71 -18.33 14.82
C VAL A 25 -22.51 -19.77 15.29
N THR A 26 -22.69 -20.05 16.59
CA THR A 26 -22.59 -21.41 17.14
C THR A 26 -23.61 -22.35 16.49
N PHE A 27 -24.84 -21.87 16.29
CA PHE A 27 -25.93 -22.59 15.64
C PHE A 27 -25.68 -22.80 14.14
N ALA A 28 -25.18 -21.78 13.41
CA ALA A 28 -24.72 -21.90 12.02
C ALA A 28 -23.59 -22.93 11.87
N GLY A 29 -22.73 -23.05 12.90
CA GLY A 29 -21.73 -24.12 13.01
C GLY A 29 -22.32 -25.53 13.02
N GLN A 30 -23.52 -25.72 13.59
CA GLN A 30 -24.15 -27.02 13.81
C GLN A 30 -25.06 -27.49 12.65
N VAL A 31 -25.54 -26.59 11.79
CA VAL A 31 -26.47 -26.92 10.68
C VAL A 31 -25.77 -26.91 9.31
N LYS A 32 -26.24 -27.77 8.38
CA LYS A 32 -25.59 -27.91 7.05
C LYS A 32 -26.18 -27.02 5.94
N THR A 33 -27.42 -26.54 6.05
CA THR A 33 -28.20 -26.05 4.90
C THR A 33 -28.69 -24.59 4.97
N ALA A 34 -28.24 -23.80 5.95
CA ALA A 34 -28.41 -22.34 5.94
C ALA A 34 -27.26 -21.56 6.66
N PRO A 35 -25.95 -21.91 6.53
CA PRO A 35 -24.93 -21.27 7.38
C PRO A 35 -24.74 -19.79 7.07
N GLU A 36 -24.60 -19.46 5.78
CA GLU A 36 -24.24 -18.11 5.30
C GLU A 36 -25.25 -17.04 5.73
N GLN A 37 -26.55 -17.27 5.53
CA GLN A 37 -27.58 -16.32 5.93
C GLN A 37 -27.62 -16.11 7.45
N ILE A 38 -27.35 -17.15 8.25
CA ILE A 38 -27.37 -17.07 9.72
C ILE A 38 -26.13 -16.32 10.23
N THR A 39 -24.95 -16.57 9.64
CA THR A 39 -23.73 -15.78 9.90
C THR A 39 -23.96 -14.31 9.55
N MET A 40 -24.51 -14.01 8.37
CA MET A 40 -24.86 -12.66 7.91
C MET A 40 -25.78 -11.89 8.87
N VAL A 41 -26.72 -12.58 9.54
CA VAL A 41 -27.58 -11.96 10.56
C VAL A 41 -26.85 -11.82 11.89
N ALA A 42 -25.95 -12.75 12.24
CA ALA A 42 -25.09 -12.62 13.42
C ALA A 42 -24.17 -11.40 13.33
N GLU A 43 -23.63 -11.11 12.15
CA GLU A 43 -22.83 -9.91 11.85
C GLU A 43 -23.65 -8.63 12.02
N ASP A 44 -24.81 -8.52 11.38
CA ASP A 44 -25.70 -7.35 11.48
C ASP A 44 -26.22 -7.16 12.93
N VAL A 45 -26.40 -8.23 13.72
CA VAL A 45 -26.70 -8.18 15.17
C VAL A 45 -25.51 -7.68 15.99
N SER A 46 -24.32 -8.27 15.78
CA SER A 46 -23.11 -7.96 16.55
C SER A 46 -22.68 -6.50 16.35
N LEU A 47 -22.82 -5.98 15.13
CA LEU A 47 -22.49 -4.60 14.79
C LEU A 47 -23.46 -3.61 15.45
N ASN A 48 -24.77 -3.87 15.43
CA ASN A 48 -25.74 -3.04 16.19
C ASN A 48 -25.45 -3.07 17.69
N ALA A 49 -25.10 -4.24 18.25
CA ALA A 49 -24.75 -4.38 19.65
C ALA A 49 -23.50 -3.56 20.04
N SER A 50 -22.44 -3.56 19.22
CA SER A 50 -21.23 -2.77 19.45
C SER A 50 -21.48 -1.25 19.42
N ILE A 51 -22.36 -0.78 18.53
CA ILE A 51 -22.74 0.65 18.46
C ILE A 51 -23.56 1.05 19.70
N LEU A 52 -24.49 0.20 20.13
CA LEU A 52 -25.25 0.40 21.36
C LEU A 52 -24.36 0.39 22.61
N GLN A 53 -23.30 -0.43 22.64
CA GLN A 53 -22.35 -0.43 23.75
C GLN A 53 -21.66 0.94 23.90
N GLN A 54 -21.05 1.45 22.82
CA GLN A 54 -20.36 2.75 22.82
C GLN A 54 -21.31 3.90 23.16
N LEU A 55 -22.54 3.89 22.63
CA LEU A 55 -23.59 4.85 22.99
C LEU A 55 -23.97 4.78 24.48
N GLY A 56 -24.02 3.59 25.07
CA GLY A 56 -24.32 3.36 26.48
C GLY A 56 -23.19 3.78 27.42
N GLU A 57 -21.94 3.59 27.01
CA GLU A 57 -20.73 4.05 27.72
C GLU A 57 -20.65 5.58 27.72
N LEU A 58 -20.80 6.24 26.57
CA LEU A 58 -20.91 7.71 26.47
C LEU A 58 -22.11 8.28 27.24
N SER A 59 -23.14 7.47 27.49
CA SER A 59 -24.30 7.83 28.34
C SER A 59 -24.05 7.66 29.84
N LYS A 60 -22.98 6.96 30.26
CA LYS A 60 -22.59 6.78 31.67
C LYS A 60 -21.67 7.87 32.21
N GLU A 61 -20.89 8.55 31.36
CA GLU A 61 -19.86 9.51 31.76
C GLU A 61 -20.40 10.83 32.36
N ASN A 62 -20.93 10.74 33.59
CA ASN A 62 -21.14 11.90 34.47
C ASN A 62 -21.37 11.59 35.97
N VAL A 63 -21.29 10.32 36.43
CA VAL A 63 -21.78 9.96 37.79
C VAL A 63 -20.75 9.32 38.73
N GLU A 64 -19.77 8.57 38.24
CA GLU A 64 -18.82 7.82 39.11
C GLU A 64 -17.68 8.69 39.70
N ASN A 65 -17.94 9.98 39.93
CA ASN A 65 -17.01 10.95 40.54
C ASN A 65 -17.68 11.80 41.65
N GLU A 66 -18.63 11.20 42.38
CA GLU A 66 -19.16 11.74 43.65
C GLU A 66 -18.94 10.75 44.80
N HIS A 67 -17.71 10.71 45.32
CA HIS A 67 -17.43 10.20 46.67
C HIS A 67 -16.99 11.35 47.58
N PRO A 68 -17.53 11.46 48.82
CA PRO A 68 -17.24 12.57 49.70
C PRO A 68 -15.83 12.46 50.28
N VAL A 69 -15.15 13.60 50.40
CA VAL A 69 -13.87 13.70 51.12
C VAL A 69 -14.11 13.44 52.60
N SER A 70 -13.38 12.48 53.19
CA SER A 70 -13.35 12.26 54.63
C SER A 70 -12.41 13.25 55.31
N ASP A 71 -12.87 13.91 56.38
CA ASP A 71 -12.05 14.80 57.19
C ASP A 71 -10.81 14.13 57.80
N GLY A 72 -9.73 14.90 57.93
CA GLY A 72 -8.69 14.66 58.95
C GLY A 72 -7.29 14.31 58.45
N ASN A 73 -6.43 15.33 58.31
CA ASN A 73 -5.60 15.71 59.46
C ASN A 73 -4.92 17.07 59.30
N VAL A 74 -4.65 17.73 60.42
CA VAL A 74 -3.96 19.02 60.50
C VAL A 74 -2.53 18.82 61.01
N SER A 75 -1.55 19.42 60.33
CA SER A 75 -0.26 19.75 60.96
C SER A 75 0.30 21.06 60.38
N ASN A 76 1.06 21.80 61.18
CA ASN A 76 1.42 23.19 60.90
C ASN A 76 2.69 23.32 60.06
N THR A 77 2.77 24.35 59.22
CA THR A 77 3.83 25.36 59.33
C THR A 77 3.46 26.66 58.62
N THR A 78 4.03 27.78 59.08
CA THR A 78 3.69 29.15 58.66
C THR A 78 4.85 29.81 57.92
N ASN A 79 4.60 30.49 56.79
CA ASN A 79 4.78 31.96 56.73
C ASN A 79 4.46 32.64 55.37
N ASN A 80 3.76 33.78 55.49
CA ASN A 80 3.97 35.06 54.81
C ASN A 80 3.82 35.23 53.27
N ASN A 81 2.85 36.08 52.94
CA ASN A 81 2.91 37.20 51.99
C ASN A 81 2.95 36.92 50.47
N VAL A 82 1.76 36.94 49.85
CA VAL A 82 1.36 37.95 48.85
C VAL A 82 -0.18 38.08 48.86
N LYS A 83 -0.74 39.22 48.43
CA LYS A 83 -2.20 39.45 48.41
C LYS A 83 -2.89 38.68 47.27
N PRO A 84 -4.08 38.09 47.48
CA PRO A 84 -4.88 37.51 46.40
C PRO A 84 -5.59 38.59 45.56
N VAL A 85 -5.70 38.34 44.26
CA VAL A 85 -6.63 39.01 43.33
C VAL A 85 -7.85 38.08 43.14
N PRO A 86 -9.09 38.57 42.94
CA PRO A 86 -10.27 37.71 42.96
C PRO A 86 -10.35 36.74 41.76
N ASP A 87 -10.32 35.45 42.07
CA ASP A 87 -10.45 34.35 41.12
C ASP A 87 -11.92 34.17 40.70
N THR A 88 -12.29 34.65 39.51
CA THR A 88 -13.68 34.64 39.00
C THR A 88 -14.02 33.33 38.29
N LYS A 89 -13.88 32.21 39.00
CA LYS A 89 -14.32 30.88 38.53
C LYS A 89 -15.84 30.82 38.40
N ALA A 90 -16.33 31.05 37.17
CA ALA A 90 -17.71 30.77 36.79
C ALA A 90 -17.96 29.25 36.78
N THR A 91 -18.82 28.76 37.66
CA THR A 91 -19.16 27.33 37.76
C THR A 91 -19.99 26.87 36.56
N ILE A 92 -19.34 26.42 35.50
CA ILE A 92 -20.00 25.79 34.35
C ILE A 92 -20.61 24.45 34.79
N SER A 93 -21.92 24.28 34.59
CA SER A 93 -22.64 23.07 35.02
C SER A 93 -22.30 21.85 34.15
N LYS A 94 -22.05 20.70 34.80
CA LYS A 94 -21.77 19.42 34.12
C LYS A 94 -23.05 18.83 33.51
N GLN A 95 -23.42 19.26 32.30
CA GLN A 95 -24.47 18.58 31.53
C GLN A 95 -23.97 17.28 30.89
N SER A 96 -24.92 16.43 30.51
CA SER A 96 -24.72 15.13 29.84
C SER A 96 -24.41 15.30 28.34
N VAL A 97 -23.67 14.34 27.77
CA VAL A 97 -23.39 14.26 26.31
C VAL A 97 -24.70 14.22 25.50
N PHE A 98 -25.71 13.52 26.02
CA PHE A 98 -27.07 13.52 25.50
C PHE A 98 -27.98 14.39 26.37
N ASN A 99 -28.82 15.22 25.73
CA ASN A 99 -30.03 15.73 26.37
C ASN A 99 -31.10 14.62 26.50
N THR A 100 -32.16 14.86 27.27
CA THR A 100 -33.20 13.86 27.56
C THR A 100 -33.80 13.26 26.29
N THR A 101 -34.13 14.09 25.30
CA THR A 101 -34.72 13.66 24.02
C THR A 101 -33.78 12.79 23.19
N GLY A 102 -32.47 13.12 23.18
CA GLY A 102 -31.44 12.32 22.54
C GLY A 102 -31.29 10.95 23.22
N LEU A 103 -31.18 10.93 24.55
CA LEU A 103 -31.05 9.68 25.31
C LEU A 103 -32.31 8.80 25.21
N GLU A 104 -33.50 9.40 25.22
CA GLU A 104 -34.75 8.71 24.89
C GLU A 104 -34.73 8.09 23.49
N THR A 105 -34.14 8.77 22.51
CA THR A 105 -34.09 8.30 21.12
C THR A 105 -33.12 7.13 20.98
N VAL A 106 -31.94 7.19 21.62
CA VAL A 106 -31.05 6.02 21.74
C VAL A 106 -31.77 4.87 22.42
N LEU A 107 -32.48 5.11 23.54
CA LEU A 107 -33.20 4.07 24.28
C LEU A 107 -34.37 3.46 23.48
N LYS A 108 -35.05 4.24 22.63
CA LYS A 108 -36.09 3.74 21.71
C LYS A 108 -35.50 2.84 20.62
N LEU A 109 -34.38 3.23 20.02
CA LEU A 109 -33.66 2.41 19.03
C LEU A 109 -33.03 1.16 19.66
N ALA A 110 -32.49 1.27 20.87
CA ALA A 110 -31.99 0.14 21.66
C ALA A 110 -33.11 -0.88 21.94
N LYS A 111 -34.28 -0.44 22.41
CA LYS A 111 -35.43 -1.33 22.63
C LYS A 111 -35.88 -2.03 21.35
N LYS A 112 -35.86 -1.34 20.19
CA LYS A 112 -36.14 -1.99 18.90
C LYS A 112 -35.09 -3.07 18.55
N CYS A 113 -33.81 -2.83 18.81
CA CYS A 113 -32.80 -3.90 18.70
C CYS A 113 -33.06 -5.04 19.68
N GLU A 114 -33.43 -4.75 20.92
CA GLU A 114 -33.72 -5.73 21.96
C GLU A 114 -34.90 -6.65 21.57
N GLU A 115 -35.96 -6.11 20.97
CA GLU A 115 -37.09 -6.87 20.45
C GLU A 115 -36.66 -7.85 19.34
N ILE A 116 -35.80 -7.41 18.42
CA ILE A 116 -35.24 -8.27 17.36
C ILE A 116 -34.32 -9.34 17.97
N PHE A 117 -33.43 -8.97 18.90
CA PHE A 117 -32.53 -9.91 19.58
C PHE A 117 -33.30 -10.97 20.39
N LYS A 118 -34.38 -10.57 21.09
CA LYS A 118 -35.29 -11.48 21.80
C LYS A 118 -36.05 -12.40 20.84
N SER A 119 -36.52 -11.89 19.69
CA SER A 119 -37.19 -12.68 18.66
C SER A 119 -36.27 -13.77 18.08
N LEU A 120 -35.02 -13.41 17.78
CA LEU A 120 -33.97 -14.32 17.33
C LEU A 120 -33.63 -15.36 18.41
N ASP A 121 -33.39 -14.94 19.66
CA ASP A 121 -33.01 -15.86 20.76
C ASP A 121 -34.14 -16.85 21.12
N GLN A 122 -35.40 -16.39 21.16
CA GLN A 122 -36.54 -17.29 21.36
C GLN A 122 -36.70 -18.30 20.22
N SER A 123 -36.37 -17.89 19.00
CA SER A 123 -36.49 -18.75 17.81
C SER A 123 -35.35 -19.77 17.71
N LEU A 124 -34.12 -19.37 18.02
CA LEU A 124 -32.99 -20.27 18.25
C LEU A 124 -33.29 -21.26 19.38
N GLY A 125 -33.80 -20.77 20.50
CA GLY A 125 -34.22 -21.60 21.63
C GLY A 125 -35.34 -22.60 21.30
N LYS A 126 -36.12 -22.39 20.23
CA LYS A 126 -37.05 -23.39 19.69
C LYS A 126 -36.33 -24.37 18.76
N ALA A 127 -35.50 -23.87 17.84
CA ALA A 127 -34.78 -24.67 16.85
C ALA A 127 -33.73 -25.61 17.48
N SER A 128 -32.92 -25.15 18.43
CA SER A 128 -31.91 -25.98 19.12
C SER A 128 -32.54 -27.13 19.90
N ARG A 129 -33.72 -26.92 20.52
CA ARG A 129 -34.47 -28.01 21.17
C ARG A 129 -34.98 -29.07 20.18
N GLN A 130 -35.30 -28.69 18.95
CA GLN A 130 -35.63 -29.64 17.88
C GLN A 130 -34.39 -30.39 17.39
N LEU A 131 -33.23 -29.72 17.26
CA LEU A 131 -31.95 -30.37 16.94
C LEU A 131 -31.54 -31.40 18.01
N HIS A 132 -31.64 -31.06 19.30
CA HIS A 132 -31.29 -31.96 20.40
C HIS A 132 -32.22 -33.18 20.52
N ALA A 133 -33.45 -33.13 19.99
CA ALA A 133 -34.33 -34.31 19.93
C ALA A 133 -33.83 -35.38 18.94
N ASN A 134 -33.03 -34.99 17.94
CA ASN A 134 -32.46 -35.87 16.89
C ASN A 134 -31.00 -36.29 17.18
N SER A 135 -30.53 -36.18 18.43
CA SER A 135 -29.11 -36.17 18.85
C SER A 135 -28.32 -37.50 18.80
N ARG A 136 -28.62 -38.41 17.87
CA ARG A 136 -27.88 -39.68 17.67
C ARG A 136 -26.89 -39.69 16.49
N ILE A 137 -26.50 -38.53 15.98
CA ILE A 137 -25.63 -38.40 14.79
C ILE A 137 -24.46 -37.46 15.09
N SER A 138 -23.23 -37.92 14.86
CA SER A 138 -22.02 -37.09 14.92
C SER A 138 -21.78 -36.36 13.59
N GLY A 139 -21.93 -35.02 13.59
CA GLY A 139 -21.69 -34.17 12.43
C GLY A 139 -22.69 -33.01 12.32
N LYS A 140 -22.50 -32.13 11.32
CA LYS A 140 -23.45 -31.03 11.07
C LYS A 140 -24.80 -31.59 10.61
N VAL A 141 -25.88 -31.21 11.30
CA VAL A 141 -27.22 -31.73 11.05
C VAL A 141 -27.78 -31.17 9.75
N LYS A 142 -28.27 -32.05 8.87
CA LYS A 142 -29.01 -31.68 7.66
C LYS A 142 -30.51 -31.75 7.95
N LEU A 143 -31.15 -30.60 7.96
CA LEU A 143 -32.59 -30.46 8.20
C LEU A 143 -33.38 -30.93 6.98
N SER A 144 -34.55 -31.54 7.21
CA SER A 144 -35.54 -31.72 6.13
C SER A 144 -36.20 -30.40 5.76
N ARG A 145 -36.75 -30.30 4.54
CA ARG A 145 -37.56 -29.12 4.12
C ARG A 145 -38.71 -28.85 5.10
N ALA A 146 -39.30 -29.89 5.69
CA ALA A 146 -40.39 -29.76 6.65
C ALA A 146 -39.95 -29.32 8.05
N GLU A 147 -38.68 -29.46 8.41
CA GLU A 147 -38.10 -28.84 9.62
C GLU A 147 -37.70 -27.39 9.36
N MET A 148 -37.10 -27.11 8.20
CA MET A 148 -36.81 -25.75 7.75
C MET A 148 -38.08 -24.87 7.74
N PHE A 149 -39.19 -25.35 7.17
CA PHE A 149 -40.48 -24.63 7.19
C PHE A 149 -41.11 -24.43 8.59
N LYS A 150 -40.57 -25.03 9.66
CA LYS A 150 -41.06 -24.84 11.04
C LYS A 150 -40.27 -23.77 11.81
N TRP A 151 -39.26 -23.15 11.20
CA TRP A 151 -38.38 -22.19 11.89
C TRP A 151 -38.83 -20.74 11.62
N PRO A 152 -39.16 -19.93 12.65
CA PRO A 152 -39.83 -18.64 12.47
C PRO A 152 -39.11 -17.57 11.63
N PHE A 153 -37.84 -17.78 11.32
CA PHE A 153 -36.95 -16.75 10.78
C PHE A 153 -36.49 -17.01 9.33
N LEU A 154 -36.81 -18.14 8.70
CA LEU A 154 -36.24 -18.44 7.37
C LEU A 154 -36.66 -17.43 6.28
N LEU A 155 -35.69 -17.08 5.41
CA LEU A 155 -35.74 -16.11 4.30
C LEU A 155 -36.63 -14.88 4.55
N PRO A 156 -37.94 -14.80 4.18
CA PRO A 156 -38.75 -13.60 4.46
C PRO A 156 -38.64 -13.04 5.89
N GLY A 157 -38.51 -13.89 6.91
CA GLY A 157 -38.33 -13.45 8.30
C GLY A 157 -36.96 -12.81 8.55
N MET A 158 -35.89 -13.47 8.11
CA MET A 158 -34.50 -12.99 8.23
C MET A 158 -34.27 -11.74 7.39
N ASP A 159 -34.73 -11.70 6.15
CA ASP A 159 -34.57 -10.53 5.27
C ASP A 159 -35.29 -9.31 5.85
N THR A 160 -36.48 -9.50 6.44
CA THR A 160 -37.19 -8.44 7.17
C THR A 160 -36.41 -7.97 8.39
N MET A 161 -36.05 -8.87 9.32
CA MET A 161 -35.29 -8.51 10.53
C MET A 161 -33.92 -7.91 10.22
N ARG A 162 -33.25 -8.36 9.15
CA ARG A 162 -31.97 -7.84 8.68
C ARG A 162 -32.10 -6.43 8.10
N ASN A 163 -33.13 -6.19 7.29
CA ASN A 163 -33.42 -4.85 6.79
C ASN A 163 -33.77 -3.89 7.94
N GLU A 164 -34.49 -4.36 8.96
CA GLU A 164 -34.74 -3.55 10.16
C GLU A 164 -33.47 -3.26 10.97
N LEU A 165 -32.59 -4.24 11.20
CA LEU A 165 -31.29 -4.03 11.86
C LEU A 165 -30.38 -3.08 11.06
N ARG A 166 -30.43 -3.11 9.73
CA ARG A 166 -29.67 -2.20 8.85
C ARG A 166 -30.22 -0.77 8.89
N ASN A 167 -31.55 -0.61 8.90
CA ASN A 167 -32.19 0.69 9.04
C ASN A 167 -31.90 1.31 10.42
N VAL A 168 -31.95 0.51 11.49
CA VAL A 168 -31.63 0.99 12.85
C VAL A 168 -30.14 1.31 13.01
N LYS A 169 -29.24 0.49 12.44
CA LYS A 169 -27.78 0.75 12.38
C LYS A 169 -27.47 2.13 11.82
N GLY A 170 -28.12 2.55 10.73
CA GLY A 170 -27.89 3.86 10.12
C GLY A 170 -28.14 5.01 11.10
N THR A 171 -29.27 4.99 11.79
CA THR A 171 -29.59 6.02 12.79
C THR A 171 -28.67 5.93 14.02
N LEU A 172 -28.36 4.73 14.51
CA LEU A 172 -27.46 4.55 15.66
C LEU A 172 -26.03 5.05 15.37
N MET A 173 -25.50 4.82 14.17
CA MET A 173 -24.20 5.35 13.75
C MET A 173 -24.16 6.88 13.78
N LEU A 174 -25.18 7.54 13.20
CA LEU A 174 -25.29 9.00 13.20
C LEU A 174 -25.39 9.56 14.62
N MET A 175 -26.16 8.90 15.49
CA MET A 175 -26.25 9.30 16.91
C MET A 175 -24.93 9.12 17.65
N LEU A 176 -24.15 8.08 17.36
CA LEU A 176 -22.83 7.85 17.96
C LEU A 176 -21.83 8.93 17.50
N GLN A 177 -21.81 9.24 16.20
CA GLN A 177 -20.96 10.30 15.66
C GLN A 177 -21.29 11.67 16.27
N VAL A 178 -22.57 12.02 16.41
CA VAL A 178 -23.00 13.27 17.07
C VAL A 178 -22.65 13.27 18.57
N ALA A 179 -22.75 12.13 19.26
CA ALA A 179 -22.36 12.01 20.67
C ALA A 179 -20.86 12.19 20.87
N MET A 180 -20.03 11.56 20.04
CA MET A 180 -18.57 11.72 20.07
C MET A 180 -18.15 13.17 19.73
N LEU A 181 -18.84 13.83 18.79
CA LEU A 181 -18.68 15.26 18.50
C LEU A 181 -19.04 16.17 19.68
N ALA A 182 -20.10 15.85 20.42
CA ALA A 182 -20.49 16.59 21.62
C ALA A 182 -19.52 16.35 22.79
N TYR A 183 -19.05 15.12 22.96
CA TYR A 183 -18.06 14.74 23.96
C TYR A 183 -16.70 15.41 23.71
N SER A 184 -16.18 15.37 22.48
CA SER A 184 -14.90 16.01 22.15
C SER A 184 -14.94 17.52 22.41
N ARG A 185 -16.00 18.21 21.95
CA ARG A 185 -16.22 19.64 22.27
C ARG A 185 -16.30 19.92 23.78
N ARG A 186 -16.90 19.01 24.56
CA ARG A 186 -16.99 19.14 26.03
C ARG A 186 -15.62 18.99 26.70
N MET A 187 -14.81 18.02 26.28
CA MET A 187 -13.45 17.81 26.82
C MET A 187 -12.51 18.97 26.44
N MET A 188 -12.64 19.49 25.21
CA MET A 188 -11.90 20.67 24.73
C MET A 188 -12.31 21.97 25.45
N GLY A 189 -13.56 22.10 25.88
CA GLY A 189 -14.08 23.31 26.55
C GLY A 189 -13.60 23.54 27.99
N GLY A 190 -12.81 22.62 28.57
CA GLY A 190 -12.23 22.75 29.91
C GLY A 190 -10.86 23.43 29.95
N TYR A 191 -10.17 23.54 28.82
CA TYR A 191 -8.83 24.13 28.71
C TYR A 191 -8.86 25.35 27.79
N GLY A 192 -8.81 26.54 28.39
CA GLY A 192 -8.49 27.76 27.68
C GLY A 192 -6.98 27.85 27.40
N GLU A 193 -6.64 28.10 26.14
CA GLU A 193 -5.30 28.37 25.61
C GLU A 193 -4.29 27.19 25.63
N ASN A 194 -3.72 26.93 24.44
CA ASN A 194 -2.78 25.86 24.06
C ASN A 194 -3.36 24.45 23.85
N ILE A 195 -2.62 23.67 23.02
CA ILE A 195 -2.87 22.28 22.59
C ILE A 195 -4.01 22.11 21.55
N GLN A 196 -3.64 22.21 20.27
CA GLN A 196 -4.34 21.48 19.20
C GLN A 196 -3.70 20.10 19.02
N ARG A 197 -4.41 19.01 19.33
CA ARG A 197 -4.10 17.66 18.82
C ARG A 197 -5.37 16.84 18.60
N THR A 198 -5.48 16.28 17.40
CA THR A 198 -6.17 15.01 17.06
C THR A 198 -7.53 14.72 17.69
N THR A 199 -8.62 15.07 17.00
CA THR A 199 -9.77 14.14 16.85
C THR A 199 -10.15 14.05 15.37
N GLY A 200 -10.02 12.86 14.78
CA GLY A 200 -10.35 12.62 13.37
C GLY A 200 -11.85 12.43 13.18
N ILE A 201 -12.51 13.40 12.55
CA ILE A 201 -13.94 13.35 12.20
C ILE A 201 -14.07 13.58 10.70
N VAL A 202 -14.72 12.63 10.01
CA VAL A 202 -14.88 12.63 8.55
C VAL A 202 -15.97 13.63 8.14
N ALA A 203 -15.71 14.42 7.10
CA ALA A 203 -16.69 15.32 6.50
C ALA A 203 -17.67 14.55 5.59
N TYR A 204 -18.93 15.00 5.54
CA TYR A 204 -20.02 14.35 4.80
C TYR A 204 -19.89 14.53 3.28
N SER A 205 -20.31 13.54 2.50
CA SER A 205 -20.40 13.63 1.03
C SER A 205 -21.47 14.63 0.57
N ARG A 206 -21.54 15.01 -0.71
CA ARG A 206 -22.57 15.95 -1.21
C ARG A 206 -23.99 15.39 -1.10
N GLU A 207 -24.19 14.08 -1.27
CA GLU A 207 -25.49 13.44 -1.06
C GLU A 207 -25.86 13.38 0.44
N ASP A 208 -24.89 13.09 1.31
CA ASP A 208 -25.08 13.17 2.77
C ASP A 208 -25.36 14.61 3.21
N GLN A 209 -24.70 15.61 2.62
CA GLN A 209 -24.94 17.03 2.86
C GLN A 209 -26.35 17.43 2.39
N GLU A 210 -26.84 16.91 1.27
CA GLU A 210 -28.24 17.11 0.87
C GLU A 210 -29.22 16.41 1.81
N PHE A 211 -28.92 15.20 2.30
CA PHE A 211 -29.75 14.53 3.30
C PHE A 211 -29.74 15.27 4.63
N LEU A 212 -28.59 15.80 5.04
CA LEU A 212 -28.39 16.65 6.21
C LEU A 212 -29.11 17.99 6.06
N VAL A 213 -29.08 18.62 4.88
CA VAL A 213 -29.85 19.83 4.57
C VAL A 213 -31.35 19.54 4.57
N ARG A 214 -31.81 18.41 4.03
CA ARG A 214 -33.22 17.98 4.11
C ARG A 214 -33.65 17.74 5.57
N ALA A 215 -32.78 17.16 6.40
CA ALA A 215 -33.03 16.95 7.83
C ALA A 215 -32.98 18.25 8.65
N ILE A 216 -32.04 19.16 8.36
CA ILE A 216 -31.94 20.49 8.98
C ILE A 216 -33.14 21.35 8.59
N ILE A 217 -33.57 21.32 7.32
CA ILE A 217 -34.80 21.99 6.86
C ILE A 217 -36.03 21.40 7.54
N ALA A 218 -36.09 20.08 7.78
CA ALA A 218 -37.17 19.47 8.56
C ALA A 218 -37.17 19.94 10.03
N ALA A 219 -35.99 20.05 10.66
CA ALA A 219 -35.84 20.58 12.01
C ALA A 219 -36.15 22.09 12.10
N GLN A 220 -35.72 22.90 11.13
CA GLN A 220 -36.02 24.33 11.07
C GLN A 220 -37.51 24.60 10.80
N LYS A 221 -38.18 23.74 10.01
CA LYS A 221 -39.64 23.78 9.79
C LYS A 221 -40.46 23.40 11.04
N ALA A 222 -39.84 22.87 12.10
CA ALA A 222 -40.51 22.64 13.39
C ALA A 222 -40.65 23.91 14.27
N GLN A 223 -40.11 25.05 13.80
CA GLN A 223 -40.07 26.38 14.44
C GLN A 223 -39.27 26.50 15.75
N LEU A 224 -38.69 27.69 15.92
CA LEU A 224 -37.76 28.07 16.99
C LEU A 224 -38.48 28.87 18.08
N GLY A 225 -38.15 28.59 19.35
CA GLY A 225 -38.27 29.58 20.42
C GLY A 225 -37.01 30.45 20.44
N SER A 226 -37.16 31.77 20.56
CA SER A 226 -36.03 32.71 20.50
C SER A 226 -35.19 32.73 21.79
N PHE A 227 -33.99 33.34 21.70
CA PHE A 227 -33.34 33.90 22.88
C PHE A 227 -34.33 34.82 23.62
N GLY A 228 -34.29 34.78 24.95
CA GLY A 228 -35.33 35.37 25.77
C GLY A 228 -35.24 36.89 25.93
N ASN A 229 -36.37 37.47 26.31
CA ASN A 229 -36.40 38.34 27.48
C ASN A 229 -37.40 37.75 28.48
N GLN A 230 -37.15 37.90 29.77
CA GLN A 230 -37.96 37.28 30.83
C GLN A 230 -39.25 38.07 31.09
N THR A 231 -40.35 37.38 31.37
CA THR A 231 -41.23 37.65 32.53
C THR A 231 -42.24 36.51 32.77
N SER A 232 -42.36 36.12 34.05
CA SER A 232 -43.54 35.55 34.75
C SER A 232 -44.41 34.42 34.13
N GLU A 233 -44.38 33.29 34.85
CA GLU A 233 -45.55 32.46 35.22
C GLU A 233 -46.24 31.58 34.14
N ALA A 234 -47.19 30.76 34.60
CA ALA A 234 -47.66 29.52 33.96
C ALA A 234 -49.17 29.29 34.24
N PRO A 235 -49.76 28.11 33.97
CA PRO A 235 -49.80 27.31 32.73
C PRO A 235 -51.25 27.16 32.18
N ASN A 236 -51.45 26.62 30.95
CA ASN A 236 -52.41 25.53 30.66
C ASN A 236 -52.62 25.19 29.15
N ILE A 237 -52.78 23.89 28.89
CA ILE A 237 -53.78 23.21 28.01
C ILE A 237 -54.32 23.97 26.76
N GLY A 238 -54.19 23.40 25.55
CA GLY A 238 -55.02 23.87 24.41
C GLY A 238 -54.71 23.38 22.97
N SER A 239 -54.99 22.11 22.66
CA SER A 239 -55.54 21.60 21.37
C SER A 239 -55.42 22.37 20.01
N VAL A 240 -54.89 21.65 18.98
CA VAL A 240 -55.56 21.35 17.68
C VAL A 240 -55.50 22.34 16.46
N ARG A 241 -54.94 21.80 15.36
CA ARG A 241 -55.22 21.98 13.89
C ARG A 241 -54.74 23.18 13.04
N GLU A 242 -53.90 22.81 12.06
CA GLU A 242 -54.08 22.90 10.58
C GLU A 242 -54.46 24.23 9.86
N GLN A 243 -53.48 24.71 9.06
CA GLN A 243 -53.61 25.25 7.69
C GLN A 243 -54.25 26.67 7.48
N PRO A 244 -54.05 27.33 6.31
CA PRO A 244 -52.74 27.75 5.77
C PRO A 244 -52.76 29.15 5.09
N LEU A 245 -51.69 29.45 4.34
CA LEU A 245 -51.61 30.34 3.15
C LEU A 245 -51.48 31.88 3.29
N GLU A 246 -50.98 32.43 2.16
CA GLU A 246 -50.94 33.82 1.68
C GLU A 246 -50.21 34.89 2.49
N ILE A 247 -49.00 35.22 2.01
CA ILE A 247 -48.28 36.47 2.27
C ILE A 247 -48.57 37.42 1.10
N GLU A 248 -49.28 38.52 1.35
CA GLU A 248 -49.35 39.64 0.40
C GLU A 248 -48.60 40.89 0.88
N ARG A 249 -48.56 41.90 0.01
CA ARG A 249 -47.46 42.87 -0.09
C ARG A 249 -47.64 44.13 0.75
N SER A 250 -46.49 44.78 0.96
CA SER A 250 -46.25 46.24 0.82
C SER A 250 -46.16 47.13 2.08
N ARG A 251 -45.55 48.30 1.87
CA ARG A 251 -45.04 49.27 2.87
C ARG A 251 -45.98 50.48 2.95
N PHE A 252 -46.06 51.14 4.12
CA PHE A 252 -46.08 52.62 4.31
C PHE A 252 -45.74 52.89 5.81
N ARG A 253 -44.77 53.77 6.18
CA ARG A 253 -44.91 55.20 6.59
C ARG A 253 -45.95 55.46 7.72
N GLN A 254 -45.78 56.37 8.68
CA GLN A 254 -44.75 57.39 8.99
C GLN A 254 -44.93 57.97 10.42
N VAL A 255 -43.89 58.58 11.04
CA VAL A 255 -43.97 59.72 12.01
C VAL A 255 -44.57 59.37 13.42
N SER A 256 -44.19 59.95 14.58
CA SER A 256 -43.61 61.27 14.91
C SER A 256 -42.55 61.33 16.04
N GLU A 257 -41.86 62.48 16.09
CA GLU A 257 -41.06 63.11 17.17
C GLU A 257 -41.87 63.43 18.47
N PRO A 258 -41.31 64.01 19.59
CA PRO A 258 -40.03 64.75 19.78
C PRO A 258 -39.17 64.21 20.98
N SER A 259 -38.22 64.89 21.69
CA SER A 259 -37.80 66.31 21.79
C SER A 259 -36.32 66.58 22.26
N LYS A 260 -35.89 67.83 22.04
CA LYS A 260 -34.63 68.58 22.31
C LYS A 260 -34.10 68.66 23.76
N HIS A 261 -32.77 68.89 23.89
CA HIS A 261 -32.14 70.07 24.56
C HIS A 261 -30.70 70.35 24.01
N GLY A 262 -30.13 71.55 24.23
CA GLY A 262 -28.80 72.00 23.72
C GLY A 262 -27.66 71.95 24.77
N SER A 263 -26.49 72.62 24.70
CA SER A 263 -25.79 73.55 23.77
C SER A 263 -24.35 73.82 24.35
N PHE A 264 -23.38 74.68 23.93
CA PHE A 264 -23.21 75.79 22.93
C PHE A 264 -21.69 76.20 22.84
N THR A 265 -21.21 76.84 21.74
CA THR A 265 -20.02 77.78 21.63
C THR A 265 -18.57 77.35 22.04
N MET A 266 -17.42 77.93 21.62
CA MET A 266 -16.97 78.71 20.42
C MET A 266 -15.40 78.90 20.40
N ASP A 267 -14.84 79.34 19.26
CA ASP A 267 -13.59 80.14 19.02
C ASP A 267 -12.11 79.62 19.15
N HIS A 268 -11.31 80.10 18.17
CA HIS A 268 -9.84 80.41 18.05
C HIS A 268 -8.72 79.51 18.65
N GLY A 269 -7.53 79.36 18.04
CA GLY A 269 -7.02 79.77 16.70
C GLY A 269 -5.47 79.98 16.61
N LEU A 270 -4.86 79.78 15.42
CA LEU A 270 -3.47 80.14 15.00
C LEU A 270 -2.31 79.35 15.67
N ASN A 271 -1.10 79.11 15.12
CA ASN A 271 -0.37 79.40 13.85
C ASN A 271 0.38 78.11 13.38
N GLY A 272 0.93 77.95 12.17
CA GLY A 272 0.93 78.76 10.94
C GLY A 272 2.08 78.41 9.96
N THR A 273 2.01 78.87 8.69
CA THR A 273 3.08 78.97 7.65
C THR A 273 3.77 77.69 7.10
N ALA A 274 4.11 77.57 5.80
CA ALA A 274 3.74 78.34 4.59
C ALA A 274 4.09 77.60 3.26
N ALA A 275 3.23 77.79 2.24
CA ALA A 275 3.46 78.12 0.79
C ALA A 275 4.54 77.39 -0.07
N THR A 276 4.52 77.39 -1.42
CA THR A 276 3.75 78.10 -2.49
C THR A 276 3.26 77.14 -3.61
N ALA A 277 2.56 77.67 -4.63
CA ALA A 277 2.10 76.97 -5.85
C ALA A 277 2.19 77.90 -7.09
N GLU A 278 1.98 77.38 -8.32
CA GLU A 278 1.90 78.20 -9.56
C GLU A 278 1.00 77.55 -10.66
N GLU A 279 -0.28 77.96 -10.63
CA GLU A 279 -1.20 78.47 -11.69
C GLU A 279 -1.26 78.08 -13.20
N GLU A 280 -2.50 78.21 -13.73
CA GLU A 280 -2.97 78.57 -15.12
C GLU A 280 -2.82 77.61 -16.33
N SER A 281 -3.65 77.66 -17.40
CA SER A 281 -4.98 78.30 -17.67
C SER A 281 -5.71 77.69 -18.91
N ASP A 282 -6.97 78.06 -19.16
CA ASP A 282 -7.84 77.59 -20.28
C ASP A 282 -7.56 78.25 -21.66
N ASN A 283 -7.97 77.61 -22.78
CA ASN A 283 -9.01 78.14 -23.73
C ASN A 283 -9.20 77.36 -25.07
N ILE A 284 -10.48 77.23 -25.48
CA ILE A 284 -11.09 77.49 -26.82
C ILE A 284 -10.36 77.00 -28.10
N ASP A 285 -11.01 76.12 -28.91
CA ASP A 285 -11.91 76.54 -30.02
C ASP A 285 -12.74 75.40 -30.66
N GLU A 286 -13.84 75.76 -31.33
CA GLU A 286 -14.64 74.93 -32.25
C GLU A 286 -14.43 75.49 -33.70
N PRO A 287 -14.95 74.93 -34.85
CA PRO A 287 -16.40 74.90 -35.08
C PRO A 287 -17.00 73.87 -36.09
N SER A 288 -18.33 73.75 -36.03
CA SER A 288 -19.28 73.82 -37.17
C SER A 288 -19.77 72.59 -38.00
N ARG A 289 -21.10 72.34 -37.85
CA ARG A 289 -22.19 72.45 -38.88
C ARG A 289 -22.38 71.36 -39.97
N ASP A 290 -23.60 71.10 -40.50
CA ASP A 290 -24.94 71.69 -40.23
C ASP A 290 -26.16 70.83 -40.67
N ILE A 291 -27.37 71.33 -40.32
CA ILE A 291 -28.69 71.20 -41.02
C ILE A 291 -29.34 69.77 -41.08
N LEU A 292 -30.47 69.45 -40.43
CA LEU A 292 -31.86 70.01 -40.43
C LEU A 292 -32.61 69.82 -41.78
N SER A 293 -33.93 69.63 -41.89
CA SER A 293 -35.01 69.23 -40.96
C SER A 293 -36.30 68.98 -41.78
N LEU A 294 -37.35 68.37 -41.20
CA LEU A 294 -38.75 68.86 -41.26
C LEU A 294 -39.70 68.00 -40.38
N LEU A 295 -40.89 68.55 -40.08
CA LEU A 295 -41.84 68.17 -39.01
C LEU A 295 -43.30 68.17 -39.59
N PRO A 296 -44.42 67.88 -38.88
CA PRO A 296 -44.62 67.89 -37.42
C PRO A 296 -45.63 66.91 -36.73
N SER A 297 -45.54 66.82 -35.39
CA SER A 297 -46.62 66.54 -34.40
C SER A 297 -47.35 65.18 -34.43
N ARG A 298 -47.71 64.52 -33.32
CA ARG A 298 -47.90 64.93 -31.91
C ARG A 298 -47.76 63.69 -30.98
N GLN A 299 -47.33 63.88 -29.72
CA GLN A 299 -47.33 62.83 -28.67
C GLN A 299 -48.77 62.48 -28.20
N PRO A 300 -49.06 61.28 -27.61
CA PRO A 300 -48.41 60.79 -26.37
C PRO A 300 -48.22 59.26 -26.17
N SER A 301 -47.57 58.92 -25.04
CA SER A 301 -47.56 57.62 -24.33
C SER A 301 -46.74 56.46 -24.95
N GLY A 302 -46.45 55.45 -24.11
CA GLY A 302 -46.03 54.11 -24.53
C GLY A 302 -44.52 53.84 -24.52
N SER A 303 -44.01 53.26 -23.43
CA SER A 303 -42.74 52.54 -23.44
C SER A 303 -42.91 51.17 -24.11
N GLN A 304 -42.16 50.88 -25.18
CA GLN A 304 -42.02 49.52 -25.72
C GLN A 304 -40.54 49.13 -25.79
N SER A 305 -40.10 48.31 -24.84
CA SER A 305 -38.90 47.49 -25.00
C SER A 305 -39.18 46.39 -26.03
N GLN A 306 -38.25 46.13 -26.94
CA GLN A 306 -38.37 45.02 -27.88
C GLN A 306 -38.44 43.69 -27.13
N ILE A 307 -39.44 42.87 -27.47
CA ILE A 307 -39.59 41.51 -26.95
C ILE A 307 -38.73 40.60 -27.82
N PHE A 308 -37.63 40.08 -27.27
CA PHE A 308 -37.02 38.87 -27.81
C PHE A 308 -37.96 37.69 -27.52
N SER A 309 -38.42 37.01 -28.56
CA SER A 309 -39.21 35.79 -28.43
C SER A 309 -38.33 34.66 -27.90
N SER A 310 -38.78 33.96 -26.85
CA SER A 310 -38.15 32.73 -26.37
C SER A 310 -37.98 31.71 -27.50
N PRO A 311 -36.91 30.88 -27.49
CA PRO A 311 -36.80 29.77 -28.42
C PRO A 311 -37.97 28.80 -28.26
N PRO A 312 -38.37 28.07 -29.32
CA PRO A 312 -39.41 27.07 -29.23
C PRO A 312 -38.96 25.93 -28.32
N SER A 313 -39.77 25.59 -27.32
CA SER A 313 -39.53 24.44 -26.45
C SER A 313 -39.46 23.15 -27.28
N ARG A 314 -38.39 22.40 -27.09
CA ARG A 314 -38.23 21.01 -27.53
C ARG A 314 -39.20 20.12 -26.71
N ILE A 315 -39.19 18.82 -27.01
CA ILE A 315 -39.88 17.80 -26.24
C ILE A 315 -38.93 16.62 -26.06
N PHE A 316 -38.59 16.30 -24.82
CA PHE A 316 -37.77 15.13 -24.51
C PHE A 316 -38.61 13.85 -24.49
N SER A 317 -38.08 12.80 -25.12
CA SER A 317 -38.59 11.43 -25.06
C SER A 317 -37.62 10.59 -24.23
N ILE A 318 -38.09 10.02 -23.13
CA ILE A 318 -37.32 9.14 -22.25
C ILE A 318 -37.81 7.71 -22.46
N SER A 319 -36.90 6.81 -22.82
CA SER A 319 -37.17 5.41 -23.17
C SER A 319 -36.36 4.47 -22.28
N LEU A 320 -37.05 3.75 -21.39
CA LEU A 320 -36.45 2.68 -20.57
C LEU A 320 -36.46 1.36 -21.35
N LEU A 321 -35.28 0.81 -21.57
CA LEU A 321 -35.04 -0.53 -22.12
C LEU A 321 -34.77 -1.53 -20.99
N SER A 322 -35.57 -2.60 -20.94
CA SER A 322 -35.44 -3.66 -19.96
C SER A 322 -35.03 -4.98 -20.63
N PRO A 323 -33.87 -5.58 -20.29
CA PRO A 323 -33.42 -6.81 -20.93
C PRO A 323 -34.29 -8.02 -20.52
N ARG A 324 -34.45 -8.95 -21.46
CA ARG A 324 -35.04 -10.27 -21.30
C ARG A 324 -34.18 -11.30 -22.00
N ALA A 325 -34.02 -12.47 -21.40
CA ALA A 325 -33.47 -13.62 -22.09
C ALA A 325 -34.59 -14.48 -22.68
N SER A 326 -34.32 -15.06 -23.85
CA SER A 326 -35.07 -16.16 -24.43
C SER A 326 -34.11 -17.28 -24.84
N ILE A 327 -34.57 -18.53 -24.83
CA ILE A 327 -33.77 -19.69 -25.26
C ILE A 327 -34.41 -20.28 -26.50
N THR A 328 -33.70 -20.23 -27.63
CA THR A 328 -34.20 -20.70 -28.93
C THR A 328 -33.11 -21.55 -29.58
N ASN A 329 -33.46 -22.72 -30.12
CA ASN A 329 -32.50 -23.67 -30.70
C ASN A 329 -31.28 -24.00 -29.79
N TYR A 330 -31.48 -24.02 -28.47
CA TYR A 330 -30.45 -24.21 -27.44
C TYR A 330 -29.38 -23.10 -27.32
N GLN A 331 -29.56 -21.96 -28.00
CA GLN A 331 -28.79 -20.74 -27.75
C GLN A 331 -29.61 -19.72 -26.96
N ILE A 332 -28.92 -18.87 -26.21
CA ILE A 332 -29.51 -17.84 -25.35
C ILE A 332 -29.43 -16.51 -26.10
N HIS A 333 -30.59 -15.88 -26.33
CA HIS A 333 -30.71 -14.59 -26.99
C HIS A 333 -31.20 -13.54 -25.99
N VAL A 334 -30.52 -12.40 -25.94
CA VAL A 334 -30.92 -11.24 -25.13
C VAL A 334 -31.71 -10.28 -26.02
N THR A 335 -32.86 -9.82 -25.55
CA THR A 335 -33.72 -8.85 -26.24
C THR A 335 -34.21 -7.80 -25.25
N TYR A 336 -34.63 -6.62 -25.73
CA TYR A 336 -35.00 -5.51 -24.85
C TYR A 336 -36.46 -5.07 -25.04
N ASP A 337 -37.21 -5.04 -23.93
CA ASP A 337 -38.54 -4.44 -23.85
C ASP A 337 -38.40 -2.92 -23.71
N ALA A 338 -38.89 -2.14 -24.68
CA ALA A 338 -38.89 -0.68 -24.62
C ALA A 338 -40.18 -0.10 -24.01
N ARG A 339 -40.06 0.91 -23.14
CA ARG A 339 -41.17 1.72 -22.63
C ARG A 339 -40.79 3.20 -22.65
N SER A 340 -41.60 4.04 -23.32
CA SER A 340 -41.27 5.45 -23.54
C SER A 340 -42.32 6.40 -22.99
N ILE A 341 -41.88 7.55 -22.49
CA ILE A 341 -42.71 8.68 -22.04
C ILE A 341 -42.14 9.99 -22.60
N LYS A 342 -43.01 10.97 -22.88
CA LYS A 342 -42.59 12.32 -23.30
C LYS A 342 -42.82 13.33 -22.17
N LEU A 343 -41.86 14.22 -21.96
CA LEU A 343 -41.87 15.21 -20.87
C LEU A 343 -41.56 16.63 -21.40
N PRO A 344 -42.02 17.71 -20.72
CA PRO A 344 -41.68 19.09 -21.09
C PRO A 344 -40.22 19.44 -20.76
N ASP A 345 -39.62 20.31 -21.57
CA ASP A 345 -38.20 20.71 -21.52
C ASP A 345 -37.62 20.98 -20.13
N SER A 346 -38.22 21.93 -19.41
CA SER A 346 -37.61 22.58 -18.25
C SER A 346 -37.32 21.65 -17.07
N THR A 347 -37.85 20.42 -17.10
CA THR A 347 -37.61 19.41 -16.06
C THR A 347 -36.49 18.42 -16.45
N VAL A 348 -36.22 18.23 -17.74
CA VAL A 348 -35.20 17.28 -18.22
C VAL A 348 -33.88 17.99 -18.51
N GLU A 349 -33.93 19.14 -19.18
CA GLU A 349 -32.73 19.82 -19.70
C GLU A 349 -31.75 20.21 -18.57
N SER A 350 -32.25 20.76 -17.46
CA SER A 350 -31.41 21.12 -16.30
C SER A 350 -30.73 19.92 -15.63
N GLN A 351 -31.37 18.74 -15.63
CA GLN A 351 -30.78 17.54 -15.03
C GLN A 351 -29.75 16.90 -15.97
N LEU A 352 -30.00 17.00 -17.28
CA LEU A 352 -29.20 16.41 -18.33
C LEU A 352 -27.89 17.19 -18.55
N GLU A 353 -27.89 18.51 -18.41
CA GLU A 353 -26.66 19.30 -18.36
C GLU A 353 -25.88 19.09 -17.05
N GLU A 354 -26.55 18.93 -15.90
CA GLU A 354 -25.88 18.55 -14.64
C GLU A 354 -25.17 17.18 -14.78
N TRP A 355 -25.78 16.21 -15.48
CA TRP A 355 -25.14 14.92 -15.75
C TRP A 355 -23.98 15.00 -16.74
N LYS A 356 -24.13 15.73 -17.86
CA LYS A 356 -23.03 15.98 -18.81
C LYS A 356 -21.80 16.57 -18.11
N VAL A 357 -22.00 17.52 -17.19
CA VAL A 357 -20.92 18.12 -16.39
C VAL A 357 -20.40 17.20 -15.27
N SER A 358 -21.27 16.44 -14.61
CA SER A 358 -20.87 15.64 -13.42
C SER A 358 -20.18 14.31 -13.76
N PHE A 359 -20.38 13.78 -14.97
CA PHE A 359 -19.80 12.50 -15.40
C PHE A 359 -18.66 12.63 -16.41
N ASP A 360 -18.41 13.82 -16.97
CA ASP A 360 -17.36 14.10 -17.96
C ASP A 360 -17.31 13.06 -19.11
N THR A 361 -18.49 12.68 -19.63
CA THR A 361 -18.65 11.74 -20.74
C THR A 361 -19.55 12.32 -21.81
N THR A 362 -19.16 12.17 -23.08
CA THR A 362 -20.02 12.54 -24.20
C THR A 362 -20.97 11.39 -24.55
N VAL A 363 -22.00 11.71 -25.35
CA VAL A 363 -22.89 10.70 -25.92
C VAL A 363 -22.13 9.70 -26.81
N LEU A 364 -20.99 10.09 -27.40
CA LEU A 364 -20.15 9.18 -28.19
C LEU A 364 -19.44 8.15 -27.30
N ASP A 365 -18.94 8.57 -26.14
CA ASP A 365 -18.31 7.65 -25.17
C ASP A 365 -19.35 6.68 -24.59
N GLN A 366 -20.57 7.17 -24.35
CA GLN A 366 -21.70 6.34 -23.92
C GLN A 366 -22.15 5.34 -25.00
N LEU A 367 -22.08 5.71 -26.29
CA LEU A 367 -22.32 4.79 -27.40
C LEU A 367 -21.20 3.74 -27.54
N ALA A 368 -19.95 4.11 -27.27
CA ALA A 368 -18.78 3.23 -27.39
C ALA A 368 -18.73 2.10 -26.33
N VAL A 369 -19.45 2.26 -25.21
CA VAL A 369 -19.50 1.25 -24.12
C VAL A 369 -20.75 0.35 -24.16
N LEU A 370 -21.51 0.33 -25.25
CA LEU A 370 -22.66 -0.57 -25.46
C LEU A 370 -22.20 -1.96 -25.96
N ASP A 371 -22.82 -3.03 -25.46
CA ASP A 371 -22.68 -4.35 -26.10
C ASP A 371 -23.54 -4.45 -27.38
N THR A 372 -23.32 -5.47 -28.21
CA THR A 372 -24.01 -5.62 -29.51
C THR A 372 -25.54 -5.66 -29.38
N ASN A 373 -26.09 -6.30 -28.34
CA ASN A 373 -27.54 -6.40 -28.11
C ASN A 373 -28.09 -5.04 -27.62
N GLU A 374 -27.31 -4.32 -26.82
CA GLU A 374 -27.63 -2.97 -26.35
C GLU A 374 -27.64 -1.95 -27.48
N TYR A 375 -26.65 -2.03 -28.37
CA TYR A 375 -26.55 -1.18 -29.56
C TYR A 375 -27.69 -1.45 -30.55
N GLU A 376 -28.00 -2.72 -30.85
CA GLU A 376 -29.16 -3.09 -31.68
C GLU A 376 -30.49 -2.60 -31.06
N ALA A 377 -30.63 -2.68 -29.74
CA ALA A 377 -31.83 -2.21 -29.04
C ALA A 377 -31.97 -0.67 -29.07
N LEU A 378 -30.86 0.08 -29.00
CA LEU A 378 -30.84 1.52 -29.16
C LEU A 378 -31.16 1.94 -30.60
N ASP A 379 -30.52 1.32 -31.60
CA ASP A 379 -30.78 1.58 -33.02
C ASP A 379 -32.24 1.28 -33.41
N ALA A 380 -32.84 0.22 -32.82
CA ALA A 380 -34.25 -0.11 -33.00
C ALA A 380 -35.24 0.89 -32.36
N VAL A 381 -34.78 1.73 -31.42
CA VAL A 381 -35.51 2.88 -30.86
C VAL A 381 -35.30 4.12 -31.75
N MET A 382 -34.05 4.45 -32.08
CA MET A 382 -33.74 5.68 -32.83
C MET A 382 -34.28 5.66 -34.26
N ASN A 383 -34.28 4.53 -34.97
CA ASN A 383 -34.88 4.38 -36.30
C ASN A 383 -36.42 4.58 -36.36
N ARG A 384 -37.07 4.94 -35.25
CA ARG A 384 -38.50 5.23 -35.18
C ARG A 384 -38.83 6.71 -34.93
N SER A 385 -37.83 7.60 -34.85
CA SER A 385 -38.06 9.01 -34.50
C SER A 385 -37.04 9.97 -35.12
N GLU A 386 -37.52 11.10 -35.64
CA GLU A 386 -36.69 12.27 -35.99
C GLU A 386 -36.24 13.02 -34.71
N GLN A 387 -35.49 12.34 -33.84
CA GLN A 387 -35.08 12.83 -32.53
C GLN A 387 -33.58 12.62 -32.31
N THR A 388 -32.93 13.60 -31.68
CA THR A 388 -31.49 13.58 -31.38
C THR A 388 -31.25 12.84 -30.07
N LEU A 389 -30.25 11.96 -30.02
CA LEU A 389 -29.82 11.32 -28.76
C LEU A 389 -29.05 12.33 -27.89
N GLU A 390 -29.46 12.46 -26.63
CA GLU A 390 -28.93 13.47 -25.68
C GLU A 390 -28.20 12.85 -24.48
N TRP A 391 -28.61 11.64 -24.04
CA TRP A 391 -27.98 10.91 -22.94
C TRP A 391 -28.38 9.42 -22.93
N ILE A 392 -27.48 8.54 -22.48
CA ILE A 392 -27.77 7.14 -22.13
C ILE A 392 -27.40 6.92 -20.66
N GLN A 393 -28.40 6.72 -19.81
CA GLN A 393 -28.15 6.34 -18.41
C GLN A 393 -28.10 4.81 -18.28
N PHE A 394 -26.98 4.31 -17.77
CA PHE A 394 -26.74 2.89 -17.48
C PHE A 394 -27.25 2.50 -16.09
N GLY A 395 -27.88 1.32 -15.99
CA GLY A 395 -28.15 0.63 -14.73
C GLY A 395 -27.16 -0.52 -14.47
N ASP A 396 -27.34 -1.23 -13.35
CA ASP A 396 -26.47 -2.37 -12.98
C ASP A 396 -26.59 -3.54 -13.96
N TYR A 397 -25.48 -4.21 -14.24
CA TYR A 397 -25.49 -5.54 -14.87
C TYR A 397 -26.07 -6.59 -13.92
N ARG A 398 -27.17 -7.23 -14.33
CA ARG A 398 -27.88 -8.24 -13.55
C ARG A 398 -27.95 -9.55 -14.32
N THR A 399 -27.85 -10.67 -13.62
CA THR A 399 -27.97 -12.00 -14.23
C THR A 399 -29.43 -12.25 -14.63
N ILE A 400 -29.71 -12.24 -15.94
CA ILE A 400 -31.09 -12.29 -16.46
C ILE A 400 -31.67 -13.72 -16.57
N ILE A 401 -30.85 -14.75 -16.35
CA ILE A 401 -31.29 -16.13 -16.12
C ILE A 401 -30.75 -16.60 -14.77
N GLN A 402 -31.63 -16.85 -13.80
CA GLN A 402 -31.21 -17.37 -12.49
C GLN A 402 -30.52 -18.73 -12.63
N GLY A 403 -29.29 -18.84 -12.11
CA GLY A 403 -28.48 -20.06 -12.15
C GLY A 403 -27.47 -20.16 -13.30
N ILE A 404 -27.35 -19.15 -14.19
CA ILE A 404 -26.31 -19.10 -15.22
C ILE A 404 -25.51 -17.79 -15.08
N GLU A 405 -24.41 -17.83 -14.33
CA GLU A 405 -23.69 -16.62 -13.89
C GLU A 405 -23.06 -15.79 -15.03
N HIS A 406 -22.84 -16.38 -16.20
CA HIS A 406 -22.19 -15.73 -17.34
C HIS A 406 -23.15 -14.94 -18.25
N VAL A 407 -24.47 -15.03 -18.07
CA VAL A 407 -25.45 -14.27 -18.89
C VAL A 407 -25.99 -13.09 -18.07
N LYS A 408 -25.36 -11.93 -18.25
CA LYS A 408 -25.72 -10.67 -17.59
C LYS A 408 -26.10 -9.62 -18.63
N ALA A 409 -27.04 -8.75 -18.27
CA ALA A 409 -27.41 -7.56 -19.03
C ALA A 409 -27.87 -6.46 -18.06
N ARG A 410 -27.80 -5.20 -18.47
CA ARG A 410 -28.26 -4.04 -17.69
C ARG A 410 -29.48 -3.37 -18.32
N THR A 411 -30.21 -2.58 -17.55
CA THR A 411 -31.25 -1.67 -18.06
C THR A 411 -30.62 -0.40 -18.61
N LEU A 412 -31.14 0.13 -19.72
CA LEU A 412 -30.71 1.40 -20.30
C LEU A 412 -31.86 2.41 -20.24
N THR A 413 -31.59 3.66 -19.88
CA THR A 413 -32.56 4.76 -20.02
C THR A 413 -32.03 5.75 -21.05
N ILE A 414 -32.66 5.79 -22.21
CA ILE A 414 -32.29 6.61 -23.36
C ILE A 414 -33.08 7.92 -23.28
N ILE A 415 -32.41 9.06 -23.41
CA ILE A 415 -33.05 10.38 -23.46
C ILE A 415 -32.77 11.01 -24.83
N MET A 416 -33.83 11.43 -25.52
CA MET A 416 -33.76 12.01 -26.86
C MET A 416 -34.55 13.33 -26.94
N SER A 417 -34.00 14.37 -27.55
CA SER A 417 -34.69 15.65 -27.80
C SER A 417 -35.35 15.68 -29.18
N GLY A 418 -36.32 16.58 -29.38
CA GLY A 418 -36.95 16.78 -30.68
C GLY A 418 -37.67 18.13 -30.76
N VAL A 419 -37.67 18.75 -31.93
CA VAL A 419 -38.40 20.00 -32.18
C VAL A 419 -39.86 19.67 -32.53
N PRO A 420 -40.86 20.37 -31.97
CA PRO A 420 -42.25 20.15 -32.36
C PRO A 420 -42.50 20.66 -33.80
N HIS A 421 -42.68 19.73 -34.75
CA HIS A 421 -43.12 20.06 -36.11
C HIS A 421 -44.51 20.75 -36.12
N PRO A 422 -44.75 21.72 -37.01
CA PRO A 422 -46.07 22.31 -37.20
C PRO A 422 -47.13 21.29 -37.64
N THR A 423 -48.39 21.53 -37.31
CA THR A 423 -49.52 20.69 -37.75
C THR A 423 -49.66 20.67 -39.28
N PRO A 424 -50.08 19.52 -39.86
CA PRO A 424 -49.91 19.27 -41.28
C PRO A 424 -50.81 20.15 -42.16
N LYS A 425 -50.23 20.62 -43.28
CA LYS A 425 -51.00 21.04 -44.46
C LYS A 425 -51.10 19.90 -45.46
N GLU A 426 -52.12 20.00 -46.30
CA GLU A 426 -52.73 18.93 -47.08
C GLU A 426 -51.79 18.18 -48.03
N GLU A 427 -52.22 16.95 -48.38
CA GLU A 427 -51.55 16.04 -49.30
C GLU A 427 -51.11 16.69 -50.63
N LYS A 428 -49.97 16.22 -51.14
CA LYS A 428 -49.89 15.91 -52.58
C LYS A 428 -48.95 14.75 -52.85
N LYS A 429 -49.48 13.76 -53.58
CA LYS A 429 -48.78 12.56 -54.03
C LYS A 429 -47.63 12.91 -54.96
N TYR A 430 -46.50 12.20 -54.82
CA TYR A 430 -45.81 11.63 -55.98
C TYR A 430 -45.08 10.34 -55.58
N GLU A 431 -45.00 9.40 -56.52
CA GLU A 431 -44.40 8.07 -56.37
C GLU A 431 -43.35 7.84 -57.51
N PRO A 432 -42.56 6.77 -57.57
CA PRO A 432 -41.14 6.94 -57.23
C PRO A 432 -40.14 6.42 -58.28
N GLU A 433 -39.03 7.14 -58.49
CA GLU A 433 -37.89 6.61 -59.28
C GLU A 433 -36.52 6.63 -58.57
N GLU A 434 -36.17 7.65 -57.78
CA GLU A 434 -34.78 7.79 -57.28
C GLU A 434 -34.37 6.77 -56.21
N LYS A 435 -35.29 6.30 -55.34
CA LYS A 435 -34.94 5.36 -54.24
C LYS A 435 -34.24 4.08 -54.72
N LYS A 436 -34.57 3.58 -55.92
CA LYS A 436 -33.96 2.37 -56.49
C LYS A 436 -32.51 2.54 -56.93
N ARG A 437 -31.98 3.77 -56.99
CA ARG A 437 -30.55 4.04 -57.24
C ARG A 437 -29.74 4.06 -55.95
N ASP A 438 -30.27 4.70 -54.90
CA ASP A 438 -29.53 4.87 -53.65
C ASP A 438 -29.62 3.67 -52.72
N GLU A 439 -30.71 2.89 -52.75
CA GLU A 439 -30.75 1.58 -52.08
C GLU A 439 -29.66 0.66 -52.63
N LYS A 440 -29.48 0.62 -53.96
CA LYS A 440 -28.46 -0.21 -54.59
C LYS A 440 -27.03 0.24 -54.23
N LYS A 441 -26.77 1.56 -54.19
CA LYS A 441 -25.49 2.10 -53.70
C LYS A 441 -25.24 1.82 -52.23
N ARG A 442 -26.27 1.87 -51.37
CA ARG A 442 -26.17 1.51 -49.95
C ARG A 442 -25.98 0.01 -49.73
N GLU A 443 -26.54 -0.85 -50.57
CA GLU A 443 -26.27 -2.30 -50.54
C GLU A 443 -24.87 -2.66 -51.05
N GLU A 444 -24.33 -1.88 -51.99
CA GLU A 444 -22.94 -2.01 -52.44
C GLU A 444 -21.96 -1.49 -51.35
N SER A 445 -22.19 -0.31 -50.75
CA SER A 445 -21.31 0.21 -49.68
C SER A 445 -21.35 -0.64 -48.40
N LYS A 446 -22.55 -1.10 -47.96
CA LYS A 446 -22.68 -2.02 -46.80
C LYS A 446 -22.11 -3.42 -47.04
N ARG A 447 -21.55 -3.71 -48.23
CA ARG A 447 -20.83 -4.97 -48.51
C ARG A 447 -19.32 -4.84 -48.49
N GLU A 448 -18.77 -3.64 -48.31
CA GLU A 448 -17.32 -3.43 -48.29
C GLU A 448 -16.75 -3.38 -46.86
N GLU A 449 -17.42 -2.71 -45.92
CA GLU A 449 -16.93 -2.43 -44.55
C GLU A 449 -16.98 -3.60 -43.54
N SER A 450 -17.38 -4.82 -43.92
CA SER A 450 -17.33 -6.00 -43.03
C SER A 450 -16.46 -7.13 -43.60
N LYS A 451 -15.13 -6.96 -43.51
CA LYS A 451 -14.13 -8.02 -43.73
C LYS A 451 -12.97 -7.86 -42.75
N SER A 452 -12.98 -8.61 -41.65
CA SER A 452 -11.76 -8.87 -40.88
C SER A 452 -10.75 -9.54 -41.81
N MET A 453 -9.63 -8.87 -42.10
CA MET A 453 -8.65 -9.34 -43.07
C MET A 453 -7.40 -9.86 -42.36
N TRP A 454 -7.48 -11.11 -41.91
CA TRP A 454 -6.41 -11.80 -41.21
C TRP A 454 -5.14 -11.93 -42.07
N ILE A 455 -3.98 -11.68 -41.46
CA ILE A 455 -2.70 -11.67 -42.15
C ILE A 455 -1.90 -12.92 -41.76
N LYS A 456 -1.74 -13.85 -42.72
CA LYS A 456 -0.98 -15.12 -42.53
C LYS A 456 0.50 -14.91 -42.89
N VAL A 457 1.34 -14.71 -41.88
CA VAL A 457 2.79 -14.41 -42.03
C VAL A 457 3.63 -15.65 -41.69
N HIS A 458 4.65 -15.98 -42.49
CA HIS A 458 5.53 -17.12 -42.18
C HIS A 458 6.44 -16.77 -41.00
N ARG A 459 6.53 -17.64 -39.99
CA ARG A 459 7.38 -17.50 -38.77
C ARG A 459 8.87 -17.25 -39.05
N LYS A 460 9.34 -17.51 -40.27
CA LYS A 460 10.70 -17.16 -40.70
C LYS A 460 10.90 -15.68 -41.02
N TYR A 461 9.87 -14.84 -41.02
CA TYR A 461 9.97 -13.39 -41.28
C TYR A 461 9.54 -12.52 -40.09
N LEU A 462 8.66 -13.02 -39.23
CA LEU A 462 8.13 -12.30 -38.07
C LEU A 462 8.23 -13.20 -36.83
N LEU A 463 8.75 -12.66 -35.72
CA LEU A 463 8.86 -13.35 -34.43
C LEU A 463 7.71 -12.97 -33.50
N PRO A 464 7.26 -13.89 -32.61
CA PRO A 464 6.25 -13.56 -31.59
C PRO A 464 6.74 -12.43 -30.68
N ASP A 465 8.04 -12.41 -30.37
CA ASP A 465 8.69 -11.35 -29.60
C ASP A 465 8.47 -9.94 -30.19
N SER A 466 8.38 -9.81 -31.52
CA SER A 466 8.06 -8.54 -32.18
C SER A 466 6.57 -8.20 -32.13
N LEU A 467 5.68 -9.19 -32.14
CA LEU A 467 4.23 -8.98 -32.01
C LEU A 467 3.87 -8.56 -30.57
N ILE A 468 4.47 -9.21 -29.57
CA ILE A 468 4.35 -8.84 -28.14
C ILE A 468 4.76 -7.38 -27.92
N ALA A 469 5.91 -6.97 -28.46
CA ALA A 469 6.46 -5.64 -28.24
C ALA A 469 5.58 -4.51 -28.83
N TYR A 470 4.70 -4.82 -29.79
CA TYR A 470 3.77 -3.87 -30.41
C TYR A 470 2.30 -4.16 -30.02
N GLY A 471 2.06 -5.03 -29.02
CA GLY A 471 0.74 -5.30 -28.44
C GLY A 471 -0.25 -6.07 -29.34
N LEU A 472 0.19 -6.59 -30.48
CA LEU A 472 -0.68 -7.23 -31.48
C LEU A 472 -1.05 -8.66 -31.09
N TYR A 473 -2.30 -9.06 -31.35
CA TYR A 473 -2.80 -10.40 -31.05
C TYR A 473 -2.65 -11.35 -32.24
N TRP A 474 -2.06 -12.54 -32.00
CA TRP A 474 -1.84 -13.56 -33.02
C TRP A 474 -2.09 -14.96 -32.48
N ASP A 475 -2.29 -15.90 -33.39
CA ASP A 475 -2.44 -17.33 -33.10
C ASP A 475 -1.44 -18.17 -33.91
N TRP A 476 -1.01 -19.28 -33.31
CA TRP A 476 -0.09 -20.28 -33.88
C TRP A 476 -0.83 -21.54 -34.35
N ASP A 477 -1.90 -21.94 -33.67
CA ASP A 477 -2.56 -23.24 -33.84
C ASP A 477 -3.82 -23.16 -34.74
N TRP A 478 -4.14 -21.96 -35.24
CA TRP A 478 -5.33 -21.68 -36.05
C TRP A 478 -5.33 -22.29 -37.46
N ASP A 479 -4.19 -22.81 -37.93
CA ASP A 479 -4.07 -23.57 -39.18
C ASP A 479 -3.41 -24.92 -38.92
N GLU A 480 -4.23 -25.94 -38.63
CA GLU A 480 -3.82 -27.34 -38.41
C GLU A 480 -3.03 -27.97 -39.58
N HIS A 481 -2.84 -27.27 -40.71
CA HIS A 481 -2.23 -27.80 -41.93
C HIS A 481 -0.91 -27.12 -42.33
N ASP A 482 -0.49 -26.00 -41.71
CA ASP A 482 0.87 -25.47 -41.86
C ASP A 482 1.41 -24.72 -40.62
N PRO A 483 2.08 -25.41 -39.67
CA PRO A 483 2.64 -24.82 -38.45
C PRO A 483 3.90 -23.95 -38.69
N ASN A 484 4.17 -23.55 -39.94
CA ASN A 484 5.21 -22.60 -40.26
C ASN A 484 4.73 -21.14 -40.30
N TYR A 485 3.44 -20.90 -40.10
CA TYR A 485 2.84 -19.58 -40.21
C TYR A 485 2.18 -19.13 -38.91
N ILE A 486 2.06 -17.81 -38.76
CA ILE A 486 1.35 -17.09 -37.72
C ILE A 486 0.14 -16.44 -38.40
N ILE A 487 -1.03 -16.44 -37.75
CA ILE A 487 -2.17 -15.63 -38.19
C ILE A 487 -2.37 -14.46 -37.22
N ILE A 488 -2.22 -13.25 -37.75
CA ILE A 488 -2.55 -12.01 -37.01
C ILE A 488 -4.01 -11.69 -37.30
N GLN A 489 -4.78 -11.42 -36.24
CA GLN A 489 -6.25 -11.37 -36.32
C GLN A 489 -6.82 -9.99 -36.71
N GLU A 490 -5.95 -8.98 -36.83
CA GLU A 490 -6.27 -7.59 -37.15
C GLU A 490 -5.57 -7.13 -38.44
N TRP A 491 -6.04 -6.02 -39.02
CA TRP A 491 -5.39 -5.40 -40.18
C TRP A 491 -4.27 -4.45 -39.73
N ILE A 492 -3.12 -4.55 -40.39
CA ILE A 492 -1.91 -3.77 -40.11
C ILE A 492 -1.62 -2.87 -41.31
N THR A 493 -1.20 -1.63 -41.06
CA THR A 493 -0.73 -0.70 -42.12
C THR A 493 0.60 -1.16 -42.71
N ASP A 494 0.86 -0.84 -43.98
CA ASP A 494 2.12 -1.22 -44.64
C ASP A 494 3.36 -0.68 -43.86
N ASP A 495 3.27 0.53 -43.29
CA ASP A 495 4.32 1.15 -42.47
C ASP A 495 4.63 0.34 -41.20
N LEU A 496 3.60 -0.05 -40.43
CA LEU A 496 3.75 -0.85 -39.22
C LEU A 496 4.20 -2.29 -39.55
N GLN A 497 3.83 -2.80 -40.72
CA GLN A 497 4.33 -4.08 -41.20
C GLN A 497 5.83 -4.04 -41.52
N GLU A 498 6.35 -2.97 -42.13
CA GLU A 498 7.80 -2.78 -42.28
C GLU A 498 8.48 -2.66 -40.91
N GLU A 499 7.96 -1.87 -39.98
CA GLU A 499 8.54 -1.69 -38.65
C GLU A 499 8.62 -3.00 -37.85
N LEU A 500 7.58 -3.84 -37.90
CA LEU A 500 7.54 -5.17 -37.30
C LEU A 500 8.59 -6.13 -37.89
N PHE A 501 8.77 -6.13 -39.22
CA PHE A 501 9.83 -6.89 -39.86
C PHE A 501 11.21 -6.37 -39.47
N ASP A 502 11.38 -5.06 -39.35
CA ASP A 502 12.63 -4.43 -38.94
C ASP A 502 12.98 -4.71 -37.47
N HIS A 503 11.98 -4.75 -36.59
CA HIS A 503 12.16 -5.22 -35.23
C HIS A 503 12.53 -6.71 -35.19
N THR A 504 11.90 -7.56 -36.02
CA THR A 504 12.30 -8.96 -36.14
C THR A 504 13.71 -9.14 -36.71
N ARG A 505 14.16 -8.28 -37.65
CA ARG A 505 15.55 -8.23 -38.12
C ARG A 505 16.49 -7.93 -36.94
N ARG A 506 16.27 -6.81 -36.24
CA ARG A 506 17.06 -6.39 -35.06
C ARG A 506 17.14 -7.47 -33.96
N LEU A 507 16.03 -8.16 -33.66
CA LEU A 507 15.99 -9.27 -32.68
C LEU A 507 16.71 -10.55 -33.13
N ARG A 508 16.91 -10.73 -34.45
CA ARG A 508 17.68 -11.84 -35.00
C ARG A 508 19.14 -11.50 -35.09
N ASP A 509 19.48 -10.29 -35.51
CA ASP A 509 20.86 -9.82 -35.57
C ASP A 509 21.48 -9.78 -34.15
N SER A 510 20.71 -9.42 -33.12
CA SER A 510 21.15 -9.52 -31.72
C SER A 510 21.29 -10.97 -31.24
N ARG A 511 20.33 -11.87 -31.55
CA ARG A 511 20.44 -13.31 -31.22
C ARG A 511 21.60 -14.00 -31.95
N ILE A 512 21.87 -13.62 -33.20
CA ILE A 512 23.03 -14.06 -33.98
C ILE A 512 24.32 -13.52 -33.34
N ALA A 513 24.38 -12.24 -32.94
CA ALA A 513 25.50 -11.72 -32.15
C ALA A 513 25.68 -12.45 -30.79
N THR A 514 24.63 -13.06 -30.24
CA THR A 514 24.71 -13.90 -29.03
C THR A 514 25.14 -15.35 -29.31
N GLN A 515 25.07 -15.83 -30.56
CA GLN A 515 25.49 -17.19 -30.95
C GLN A 515 26.82 -17.23 -31.74
N VAL A 516 27.21 -16.14 -32.40
CA VAL A 516 28.46 -16.02 -33.21
C VAL A 516 29.72 -15.89 -32.35
N SER A 517 29.59 -15.90 -31.01
CA SER A 517 30.68 -16.30 -30.10
C SER A 517 31.08 -17.78 -30.26
N SER A 518 30.33 -18.57 -31.04
CA SER A 518 30.69 -19.94 -31.45
C SER A 518 30.51 -20.16 -32.96
N ASN A 519 31.64 -20.33 -33.65
CA ASN A 519 31.82 -20.80 -35.04
C ASN A 519 31.23 -19.93 -36.19
N MET A 520 32.13 -19.38 -37.03
CA MET A 520 31.80 -18.80 -38.34
C MET A 520 31.77 -19.86 -39.45
N ALA A 521 30.76 -19.76 -40.33
CA ALA A 521 30.81 -20.27 -41.70
C ALA A 521 29.98 -19.35 -42.62
N GLU A 522 30.50 -18.96 -43.79
CA GLU A 522 29.77 -18.08 -44.71
C GLU A 522 28.53 -18.77 -45.31
N LEU A 523 27.41 -18.05 -45.36
CA LEU A 523 26.30 -18.36 -46.26
C LEU A 523 25.93 -17.12 -47.09
N LYS A 524 26.28 -17.16 -48.38
CA LYS A 524 26.08 -16.04 -49.31
C LYS A 524 24.61 -15.88 -49.66
N VAL A 525 24.12 -14.64 -49.59
CA VAL A 525 22.81 -14.26 -50.13
C VAL A 525 22.87 -14.31 -51.65
N ASN A 526 21.89 -14.97 -52.29
CA ASN A 526 21.56 -14.70 -53.69
C ASN A 526 20.04 -14.75 -53.91
N ASP A 527 19.45 -13.56 -53.76
CA ASP A 527 18.28 -12.96 -54.41
C ASP A 527 17.28 -13.82 -55.26
N ARG A 528 16.04 -13.28 -55.32
CA ARG A 528 14.94 -13.50 -56.27
C ARG A 528 13.87 -14.55 -55.95
N ASN A 529 12.64 -14.03 -55.86
CA ASN A 529 11.34 -14.70 -55.97
C ASN A 529 10.93 -15.62 -54.82
N LYS A 530 10.37 -15.05 -53.74
CA LYS A 530 9.20 -15.65 -53.03
C LYS A 530 8.36 -14.76 -52.12
N ASP A 531 8.69 -13.48 -51.96
CA ASP A 531 7.94 -12.60 -51.06
C ASP A 531 6.62 -12.10 -51.70
N ARG A 532 5.59 -12.95 -51.62
CA ARG A 532 4.18 -12.59 -51.83
C ARG A 532 3.31 -13.29 -50.79
N LEU A 533 2.62 -12.49 -49.99
CA LEU A 533 1.56 -12.95 -49.08
C LEU A 533 0.39 -13.51 -49.91
N TYR A 534 -0.20 -14.63 -49.46
CA TYR A 534 -1.38 -15.22 -50.06
C TYR A 534 -2.61 -14.95 -49.18
N LEU A 535 -3.49 -14.05 -49.62
CA LEU A 535 -4.79 -13.83 -49.01
C LEU A 535 -5.72 -15.00 -49.31
N ILE A 536 -6.15 -15.74 -48.28
CA ILE A 536 -7.13 -16.81 -48.38
C ILE A 536 -8.50 -16.29 -47.91
N ARG A 537 -9.55 -16.54 -48.69
CA ARG A 537 -10.95 -16.32 -48.31
C ARG A 537 -11.72 -17.63 -48.47
N GLU A 538 -12.06 -18.27 -47.36
CA GLU A 538 -12.94 -19.44 -47.34
C GLU A 538 -14.43 -19.03 -47.25
N LYS A 539 -15.35 -19.95 -47.54
CA LYS A 539 -16.81 -19.72 -47.55
C LYS A 539 -17.53 -20.62 -46.53
N PRO A 540 -18.75 -20.26 -46.08
CA PRO A 540 -19.50 -21.07 -45.12
C PRO A 540 -19.73 -22.51 -45.61
N ALA A 541 -19.42 -23.48 -44.74
CA ALA A 541 -19.40 -24.90 -45.07
C ALA A 541 -20.81 -25.50 -45.27
N THR A 542 -20.88 -26.59 -46.03
CA THR A 542 -22.09 -27.44 -46.15
C THR A 542 -21.77 -28.92 -45.86
N ARG A 543 -22.77 -29.65 -45.37
CA ARG A 543 -22.65 -31.02 -44.83
C ARG A 543 -22.14 -32.05 -45.85
N ARG A 544 -21.21 -32.95 -45.45
CA ARG A 544 -21.54 -34.39 -45.21
C ARG A 544 -20.39 -35.31 -44.77
N SER A 545 -20.59 -35.93 -43.60
CA SER A 545 -20.41 -37.38 -43.29
C SER A 545 -19.26 -38.23 -43.89
N SER A 546 -18.51 -38.83 -42.96
CA SER A 546 -18.24 -40.28 -42.82
C SER A 546 -16.97 -40.95 -43.39
N ASN A 547 -16.42 -41.81 -42.53
CA ASN A 547 -15.89 -43.15 -42.79
C ASN A 547 -14.47 -43.39 -43.37
N PHE A 548 -13.65 -43.96 -42.47
CA PHE A 548 -13.04 -45.30 -42.60
C PHE A 548 -11.62 -45.43 -43.21
N MET A 549 -10.67 -45.69 -42.31
CA MET A 549 -9.61 -46.72 -42.36
C MET A 549 -9.10 -47.28 -43.71
N SER A 550 -7.76 -47.39 -43.75
CA SER A 550 -6.94 -48.45 -44.38
C SER A 550 -6.30 -48.22 -45.77
N LYS A 551 -4.96 -48.05 -45.73
CA LYS A 551 -3.92 -48.78 -46.50
C LYS A 551 -2.57 -48.48 -45.81
N ILE A 552 -1.97 -49.33 -44.97
CA ILE A 552 -1.48 -50.73 -45.12
C ILE A 552 -0.10 -50.82 -45.80
N ARG A 553 0.94 -50.94 -44.95
CA ARG A 553 2.25 -51.63 -45.15
C ARG A 553 3.20 -50.96 -46.20
N GLN A 554 4.51 -51.28 -46.30
CA GLN A 554 5.20 -52.51 -45.87
C GLN A 554 6.75 -52.37 -45.70
N SER A 555 7.30 -52.51 -44.48
CA SER A 555 8.61 -53.16 -44.20
C SER A 555 8.97 -53.19 -42.69
N ILE A 556 9.63 -54.26 -42.26
CA ILE A 556 10.09 -54.66 -40.89
C ILE A 556 11.39 -55.48 -41.13
N PRO A 557 12.49 -55.41 -40.34
CA PRO A 557 12.54 -55.49 -38.86
C PRO A 557 13.44 -54.45 -38.14
N LEU A 558 13.38 -54.14 -36.83
CA LEU A 558 13.15 -54.89 -35.56
C LEU A 558 14.38 -55.68 -35.04
N ILE A 559 15.01 -55.25 -33.91
CA ILE A 559 15.26 -56.03 -32.65
C ILE A 559 16.34 -55.38 -31.72
N ASN A 560 15.92 -55.08 -30.48
CA ASN A 560 16.57 -55.08 -29.13
C ASN A 560 18.07 -54.76 -28.84
N ARG A 561 18.28 -53.80 -27.90
CA ARG A 561 18.94 -53.87 -26.55
C ARG A 561 20.04 -54.95 -26.28
N PRO A 562 21.11 -54.70 -25.45
CA PRO A 562 21.04 -54.06 -24.11
C PRO A 562 22.28 -53.21 -23.67
N LYS A 563 22.61 -53.20 -22.35
CA LYS A 563 23.65 -52.43 -21.62
C LYS A 563 25.09 -53.00 -21.77
N GLN A 564 26.16 -52.19 -21.61
CA GLN A 564 27.10 -52.17 -20.45
C GLN A 564 28.37 -51.28 -20.66
N GLU A 565 29.04 -50.98 -19.53
CA GLU A 565 30.43 -50.55 -19.26
C GLU A 565 31.43 -49.98 -20.33
N GLN A 566 31.98 -48.79 -19.97
CA GLN A 566 33.42 -48.44 -19.78
C GLN A 566 34.52 -48.47 -20.91
N GLU A 567 35.48 -47.55 -20.71
CA GLU A 567 36.87 -47.44 -21.22
C GLU A 567 37.22 -47.02 -22.68
N GLY A 568 38.04 -45.96 -22.77
CA GLY A 568 39.28 -45.92 -23.59
C GLY A 568 39.21 -45.56 -25.08
N MET A 569 39.66 -44.35 -25.45
CA MET A 569 40.27 -44.06 -26.77
C MET A 569 41.38 -43.00 -26.65
N GLU A 570 42.46 -43.19 -27.42
CA GLU A 570 43.61 -42.28 -27.54
C GLU A 570 43.35 -41.19 -28.62
N GLN A 571 44.07 -40.07 -28.55
CA GLN A 571 44.09 -39.04 -29.61
C GLN A 571 45.26 -39.26 -30.58
N THR A 572 45.14 -38.75 -31.80
CA THR A 572 46.06 -39.04 -32.92
C THR A 572 47.08 -37.92 -33.19
N PRO A 573 48.30 -38.23 -33.70
CA PRO A 573 49.39 -37.25 -33.82
C PRO A 573 49.11 -36.02 -34.70
N ASP A 574 48.12 -36.08 -35.60
CA ASP A 574 47.78 -34.94 -36.48
C ASP A 574 47.14 -33.77 -35.72
N ASP A 575 46.66 -33.97 -34.49
CA ASP A 575 46.07 -32.91 -33.65
C ASP A 575 47.14 -31.99 -33.03
N GLU A 576 48.32 -32.51 -32.66
CA GLU A 576 49.40 -31.71 -32.06
C GLU A 576 50.04 -30.74 -33.06
N ALA A 577 50.30 -31.20 -34.30
CA ALA A 577 50.88 -30.36 -35.36
C ALA A 577 49.96 -29.16 -35.73
N ASN A 578 48.65 -29.30 -35.56
CA ASN A 578 47.67 -28.23 -35.77
C ASN A 578 47.53 -27.27 -34.59
N ALA A 579 48.14 -27.58 -33.44
CA ALA A 579 48.22 -26.68 -32.28
C ALA A 579 49.43 -25.76 -32.38
N GLU A 580 50.64 -26.30 -32.61
CA GLU A 580 51.87 -25.51 -32.71
C GLU A 580 51.81 -24.43 -33.81
N MET A 581 51.24 -24.77 -34.97
CA MET A 581 51.19 -23.85 -36.12
C MET A 581 50.30 -22.61 -35.86
N LYS A 582 49.28 -22.71 -34.99
CA LYS A 582 48.41 -21.59 -34.62
C LYS A 582 49.04 -20.65 -33.60
N ASP A 583 49.89 -21.19 -32.73
CA ASP A 583 50.52 -20.46 -31.63
C ASP A 583 51.62 -19.51 -32.17
N GLU A 584 52.37 -19.94 -33.19
CA GLU A 584 53.33 -19.05 -33.88
C GLU A 584 52.64 -17.96 -34.74
N GLU A 585 51.49 -18.26 -35.35
CA GLU A 585 50.68 -17.25 -36.06
C GLU A 585 50.15 -16.17 -35.08
N PHE A 586 49.71 -16.58 -33.88
CA PHE A 586 49.30 -15.66 -32.82
C PHE A 586 50.46 -14.77 -32.34
N ARG A 587 51.67 -15.32 -32.15
CA ARG A 587 52.88 -14.54 -31.83
C ARG A 587 53.20 -13.51 -32.92
N GLN A 588 53.05 -13.85 -34.20
CA GLN A 588 53.31 -12.91 -35.30
C GLN A 588 52.30 -11.77 -35.35
N ARG A 589 51.02 -12.01 -35.06
CA ARG A 589 49.99 -10.94 -35.02
C ARG A 589 50.23 -9.93 -33.90
N LEU A 590 50.60 -10.39 -32.70
CA LEU A 590 50.93 -9.49 -31.58
C LEU A 590 52.09 -8.53 -31.90
N HIS A 591 53.08 -8.98 -32.67
CA HIS A 591 54.20 -8.14 -33.10
C HIS A 591 53.87 -7.23 -34.30
N SER A 592 53.02 -7.68 -35.23
CA SER A 592 52.77 -6.97 -36.50
C SER A 592 51.57 -6.02 -36.49
N GLU A 593 50.47 -6.38 -35.81
CA GLU A 593 49.26 -5.55 -35.71
C GLU A 593 49.30 -4.61 -34.49
N PHE A 594 49.92 -5.05 -33.38
CA PHE A 594 49.87 -4.35 -32.09
C PHE A 594 51.23 -3.83 -31.60
N GLY A 595 52.31 -4.10 -32.33
CA GLY A 595 53.64 -3.52 -32.08
C GLY A 595 54.36 -4.01 -30.82
N TYR A 596 53.90 -5.11 -30.20
CA TYR A 596 54.59 -5.68 -29.03
C TYR A 596 55.94 -6.30 -29.42
N THR A 597 56.99 -6.01 -28.67
CA THR A 597 58.29 -6.63 -28.88
C THR A 597 58.23 -8.12 -28.52
N LYS A 598 59.10 -8.94 -29.12
CA LYS A 598 59.11 -10.40 -28.89
C LYS A 598 59.27 -10.77 -27.39
N GLU A 599 60.01 -9.95 -26.64
CA GLU A 599 60.21 -10.08 -25.19
C GLU A 599 58.96 -9.71 -24.36
N GLN A 600 58.13 -8.77 -24.83
CA GLN A 600 56.84 -8.46 -24.21
C GLN A 600 55.82 -9.59 -24.44
N VAL A 601 55.81 -10.20 -25.63
CA VAL A 601 54.95 -11.36 -25.93
C VAL A 601 55.33 -12.56 -25.06
N GLU A 602 56.61 -12.89 -24.95
CA GLU A 602 57.14 -13.89 -24.01
C GLU A 602 56.69 -13.62 -22.56
N THR A 603 56.84 -12.37 -22.08
CA THR A 603 56.47 -11.99 -20.71
C THR A 603 54.96 -12.10 -20.44
N MET A 604 54.12 -11.85 -21.45
CA MET A 604 52.66 -11.99 -21.34
C MET A 604 52.20 -13.46 -21.35
N LEU A 605 52.87 -14.35 -22.09
CA LEU A 605 52.52 -15.76 -22.17
C LEU A 605 53.04 -16.57 -20.98
N ASN A 606 54.30 -16.35 -20.57
CA ASN A 606 55.01 -17.21 -19.61
C ASN A 606 55.01 -16.69 -18.15
N GLY A 607 54.56 -15.45 -17.92
CA GLY A 607 54.48 -14.85 -16.58
C GLY A 607 55.83 -14.54 -15.93
N LYS A 608 55.81 -14.07 -14.68
CA LYS A 608 57.04 -13.75 -13.93
C LYS A 608 57.53 -14.98 -13.14
N PRO A 609 58.84 -15.29 -13.15
CA PRO A 609 59.38 -16.45 -12.44
C PRO A 609 59.24 -16.30 -10.92
N VAL A 610 58.74 -17.35 -10.26
CA VAL A 610 58.54 -17.40 -8.81
C VAL A 610 59.68 -18.18 -8.14
N ASP A 611 60.08 -17.71 -6.95
CA ASP A 611 61.09 -18.35 -6.09
C ASP A 611 60.53 -19.66 -5.50
N LYS A 612 60.94 -20.80 -6.08
CA LYS A 612 60.44 -22.14 -5.71
C LYS A 612 60.52 -22.45 -4.21
N LYS A 613 61.48 -21.91 -3.47
CA LYS A 613 61.58 -22.14 -2.01
C LYS A 613 60.53 -21.40 -1.18
N LYS A 614 59.84 -20.42 -1.76
CA LYS A 614 58.61 -19.84 -1.22
C LYS A 614 57.35 -20.57 -1.69
N GLU A 615 57.42 -21.26 -2.84
CA GLU A 615 56.35 -22.14 -3.32
C GLU A 615 56.25 -23.39 -2.45
N GLU A 616 57.36 -24.12 -2.25
CA GLU A 616 57.45 -25.33 -1.41
C GLU A 616 56.91 -25.07 0.01
N LYS A 617 57.31 -23.98 0.66
CA LYS A 617 56.79 -23.57 1.99
C LYS A 617 55.36 -23.02 2.00
N ARG A 618 54.79 -22.73 0.83
CA ARG A 618 53.36 -22.46 0.65
C ARG A 618 52.59 -23.73 0.32
N GLU A 619 53.23 -24.75 -0.23
CA GLU A 619 52.65 -26.06 -0.51
C GLU A 619 52.60 -26.91 0.76
N GLU A 620 53.65 -26.96 1.59
CA GLU A 620 53.58 -27.52 2.96
C GLU A 620 52.40 -26.90 3.75
N LYS A 621 52.28 -25.57 3.72
CA LYS A 621 51.16 -24.83 4.35
C LYS A 621 49.82 -24.90 3.61
N ARG A 622 49.76 -25.48 2.41
CA ARG A 622 48.52 -25.83 1.70
C ARG A 622 48.14 -27.28 1.93
N GLU A 623 49.10 -28.16 2.20
CA GLU A 623 48.86 -29.55 2.58
C GLU A 623 48.40 -29.64 4.03
N GLU A 624 49.04 -28.93 4.99
CA GLU A 624 48.48 -28.72 6.34
C GLU A 624 47.05 -28.14 6.31
N LYS A 625 46.71 -27.36 5.27
CA LYS A 625 45.37 -26.80 5.03
C LYS A 625 44.43 -27.66 4.17
N ARG A 626 44.92 -28.75 3.57
CA ARG A 626 44.13 -29.76 2.83
C ARG A 626 43.88 -31.01 3.68
N THR A 627 44.64 -31.21 4.75
CA THR A 627 44.38 -32.24 5.77
C THR A 627 43.40 -31.81 6.86
N GLY A 628 43.05 -30.51 6.94
CA GLY A 628 41.82 -30.07 7.60
C GLY A 628 40.66 -30.33 6.65
N SER A 629 39.73 -31.21 7.02
CA SER A 629 38.73 -31.72 6.09
C SER A 629 37.56 -30.75 5.93
N GLU A 630 36.91 -30.77 4.76
CA GLU A 630 35.64 -30.06 4.57
C GLU A 630 34.45 -30.78 5.27
N ASP A 631 34.70 -32.00 5.79
CA ASP A 631 33.76 -32.80 6.61
C ASP A 631 33.73 -32.41 8.10
N ASP A 632 34.77 -31.73 8.62
CA ASP A 632 34.91 -31.37 10.05
C ASP A 632 33.81 -30.42 10.57
N ASP A 633 32.95 -29.88 9.70
CA ASP A 633 32.02 -28.80 10.00
C ASP A 633 30.61 -29.28 10.48
N ILE A 634 30.30 -30.58 10.35
CA ILE A 634 29.11 -31.21 10.95
C ILE A 634 29.34 -31.47 12.45
N LEU A 635 28.29 -31.39 13.29
CA LEU A 635 28.40 -31.77 14.71
C LEU A 635 28.83 -33.24 14.84
N SER A 636 29.83 -33.51 15.69
CA SER A 636 30.37 -34.85 15.86
C SER A 636 29.38 -35.79 16.55
N GLU A 637 29.56 -37.11 16.42
CA GLU A 637 28.77 -38.06 17.23
C GLU A 637 28.92 -37.78 18.73
N SER A 638 30.08 -37.29 19.18
CA SER A 638 30.30 -36.83 20.56
C SER A 638 29.47 -35.59 20.95
N ASP A 639 29.28 -34.62 20.04
CA ASP A 639 28.43 -33.46 20.28
C ASP A 639 26.95 -33.88 20.37
N VAL A 640 26.51 -34.73 19.44
CA VAL A 640 25.13 -35.27 19.41
C VAL A 640 24.89 -36.17 20.63
N GLN A 641 25.87 -36.96 21.06
CA GLN A 641 25.81 -37.72 22.32
C GLN A 641 25.80 -36.79 23.54
N ALA A 642 26.47 -35.63 23.52
CA ALA A 642 26.40 -34.66 24.61
C ALA A 642 25.04 -33.96 24.71
N VAL A 643 24.38 -33.67 23.58
CA VAL A 643 22.97 -33.22 23.54
C VAL A 643 22.07 -34.29 24.16
N ASN A 644 22.15 -35.53 23.69
CA ASN A 644 21.34 -36.64 24.18
C ASN A 644 21.61 -36.98 25.66
N ALA A 645 22.86 -36.86 26.11
CA ALA A 645 23.27 -37.11 27.50
C ALA A 645 22.86 -35.99 28.46
N LYS A 646 22.57 -34.77 27.99
CA LYS A 646 21.93 -33.72 28.80
C LYS A 646 20.39 -33.84 28.78
N ASN A 647 19.79 -34.40 27.73
CA ASN A 647 18.34 -34.61 27.64
C ASN A 647 17.81 -35.86 28.39
N GLN A 648 18.35 -36.17 29.58
CA GLN A 648 17.93 -37.35 30.35
C GLN A 648 16.54 -37.22 31.00
N ASN A 649 15.94 -36.02 31.01
CA ASN A 649 14.65 -35.74 31.65
C ASN A 649 13.46 -35.66 30.68
N GLY A 650 13.65 -35.90 29.38
CA GLY A 650 12.58 -35.81 28.39
C GLY A 650 12.18 -34.38 28.01
N SER A 651 13.13 -33.44 28.06
CA SER A 651 12.96 -32.08 27.55
C SER A 651 12.78 -32.08 26.02
N PRO A 652 12.03 -31.10 25.47
CA PRO A 652 11.82 -31.03 24.03
C PRO A 652 13.13 -30.73 23.27
N SER A 653 13.36 -31.47 22.19
CA SER A 653 14.56 -31.37 21.35
C SER A 653 14.16 -31.37 19.87
N TYR A 654 14.86 -30.56 19.08
CA TYR A 654 14.60 -30.35 17.66
C TYR A 654 15.94 -30.31 16.89
N ASP A 655 15.92 -30.48 15.56
CA ASP A 655 17.12 -30.29 14.75
C ASP A 655 17.54 -28.81 14.72
N PHE A 656 16.56 -27.92 14.50
CA PHE A 656 16.77 -26.48 14.41
C PHE A 656 15.92 -25.73 15.44
N VAL A 657 16.54 -24.79 16.14
CA VAL A 657 15.85 -23.87 17.05
C VAL A 657 16.01 -22.44 16.53
N VAL A 658 14.91 -21.85 16.09
CA VAL A 658 14.82 -20.46 15.64
C VAL A 658 14.33 -19.59 16.80
N VAL A 659 15.05 -18.53 17.13
CA VAL A 659 14.69 -17.61 18.22
C VAL A 659 14.17 -16.31 17.63
N GLY A 660 12.88 -16.02 17.84
CA GLY A 660 12.15 -14.94 17.19
C GLY A 660 11.30 -15.46 16.03
N GLY A 661 9.99 -15.51 16.23
CA GLY A 661 8.98 -15.77 15.20
C GLY A 661 8.69 -14.52 14.35
N GLY A 662 9.73 -13.73 14.05
CA GLY A 662 9.65 -12.47 13.33
C GLY A 662 9.72 -12.62 11.80
N THR A 663 9.87 -11.48 11.12
CA THR A 663 9.90 -11.35 9.65
C THR A 663 10.81 -12.37 8.97
N SER A 664 12.05 -12.51 9.43
CA SER A 664 13.05 -13.44 8.85
C SER A 664 13.00 -14.83 9.48
N GLY A 665 12.75 -14.94 10.79
CA GLY A 665 12.72 -16.22 11.50
C GLY A 665 11.65 -17.18 11.00
N LEU A 666 10.46 -16.67 10.62
CA LEU A 666 9.41 -17.50 10.03
C LEU A 666 9.75 -18.00 8.62
N VAL A 667 10.56 -17.26 7.84
CA VAL A 667 11.08 -17.76 6.55
C VAL A 667 12.01 -18.95 6.80
N VAL A 668 12.98 -18.80 7.70
CA VAL A 668 13.92 -19.89 8.02
C VAL A 668 13.16 -21.09 8.54
N ALA A 669 12.23 -20.90 9.48
CA ALA A 669 11.45 -21.99 10.04
C ALA A 669 10.56 -22.69 8.99
N ASN A 670 9.98 -21.93 8.06
CA ASN A 670 9.26 -22.49 6.92
C ASN A 670 10.19 -23.32 6.03
N ARG A 671 11.29 -22.73 5.54
CA ARG A 671 12.16 -23.40 4.56
C ARG A 671 12.90 -24.59 5.15
N LEU A 672 13.30 -24.55 6.42
CA LEU A 672 13.90 -25.73 7.06
C LEU A 672 12.88 -26.85 7.29
N SER A 673 11.63 -26.53 7.64
CA SER A 673 10.57 -27.56 7.82
C SER A 673 10.02 -28.14 6.51
N GLU A 674 10.45 -27.66 5.34
CA GLU A 674 10.26 -28.37 4.05
C GLU A 674 11.03 -29.70 4.01
N MET A 675 12.14 -29.80 4.76
CA MET A 675 12.91 -31.03 4.92
C MET A 675 12.20 -31.97 5.89
N GLY A 676 11.33 -32.85 5.38
CA GLY A 676 10.49 -33.74 6.19
C GLY A 676 11.25 -34.72 7.13
N GLY A 677 12.57 -34.85 6.98
CA GLY A 677 13.43 -35.59 7.90
C GLY A 677 13.97 -34.79 9.10
N PHE A 678 13.73 -33.48 9.16
CA PHE A 678 14.21 -32.60 10.23
C PHE A 678 13.08 -31.83 10.90
N THR A 679 13.30 -31.50 12.18
CA THR A 679 12.36 -30.87 13.09
C THR A 679 12.79 -29.45 13.44
N VAL A 680 11.82 -28.53 13.55
CA VAL A 680 12.06 -27.10 13.76
C VAL A 680 11.18 -26.56 14.88
N ALA A 681 11.80 -25.96 15.89
CA ALA A 681 11.12 -25.11 16.86
C ALA A 681 11.34 -23.62 16.56
N VAL A 682 10.32 -22.82 16.82
CA VAL A 682 10.39 -21.35 16.85
C VAL A 682 9.98 -20.87 18.23
N ILE A 683 10.85 -20.15 18.91
CA ILE A 683 10.56 -19.48 20.19
C ILE A 683 10.11 -18.05 19.88
N GLU A 684 8.95 -17.64 20.36
CA GLU A 684 8.41 -16.28 20.16
C GLU A 684 7.83 -15.72 21.47
N THR A 685 8.14 -14.46 21.79
CA THR A 685 7.76 -13.83 23.06
C THR A 685 6.37 -13.18 23.00
N GLY A 686 5.89 -12.81 21.80
CA GLY A 686 4.49 -12.50 21.54
C GLY A 686 3.64 -13.74 21.26
N ASP A 687 2.43 -13.50 20.74
CA ASP A 687 1.48 -14.57 20.37
C ASP A 687 0.79 -14.29 19.02
N SER A 688 -0.21 -15.10 18.67
CA SER A 688 -0.98 -14.98 17.43
C SER A 688 -1.82 -13.71 17.35
N VAL A 689 -1.47 -12.85 16.39
CA VAL A 689 -2.25 -11.66 16.02
C VAL A 689 -3.17 -11.89 14.81
N LEU A 690 -3.43 -13.15 14.43
CA LEU A 690 -4.21 -13.51 13.24
C LEU A 690 -5.60 -12.84 13.18
N ASN A 691 -6.23 -12.67 14.35
CA ASN A 691 -7.55 -12.06 14.53
C ASN A 691 -7.51 -10.62 15.06
N ASN A 692 -6.32 -10.01 15.25
CA ASN A 692 -6.20 -8.65 15.75
C ASN A 692 -6.50 -7.63 14.64
N VAL A 693 -7.53 -6.81 14.82
CA VAL A 693 -7.99 -5.81 13.83
C VAL A 693 -7.03 -4.65 13.61
N ASN A 694 -6.15 -4.35 14.58
CA ASN A 694 -5.11 -3.33 14.42
C ASN A 694 -3.98 -3.82 13.50
N VAL A 695 -3.78 -5.14 13.41
CA VAL A 695 -2.82 -5.78 12.52
C VAL A 695 -3.43 -6.06 11.15
N SER A 696 -4.61 -6.68 11.10
CA SER A 696 -5.17 -7.20 9.84
C SER A 696 -5.68 -6.11 8.90
N ALA A 697 -6.21 -4.99 9.42
CA ALA A 697 -6.76 -3.93 8.59
C ALA A 697 -5.68 -3.22 7.75
N VAL A 698 -5.91 -3.09 6.44
CA VAL A 698 -4.99 -2.37 5.53
C VAL A 698 -4.92 -0.86 5.84
N THR A 699 -5.91 -0.30 6.53
CA THR A 699 -5.90 1.07 7.09
C THR A 699 -5.55 1.07 8.60
N GLY A 700 -4.88 0.02 9.08
CA GLY A 700 -4.55 -0.24 10.48
C GLY A 700 -3.21 0.31 10.96
N TYR A 701 -2.38 0.87 10.08
CA TYR A 701 -1.07 1.43 10.47
C TYR A 701 -1.20 2.44 11.62
N GLY A 702 -0.23 2.42 12.54
CA GLY A 702 -0.24 3.20 13.77
C GLY A 702 -1.17 2.69 14.89
N ARG A 703 -2.22 1.91 14.61
CA ARG A 703 -3.19 1.48 15.64
C ARG A 703 -2.65 0.49 16.67
N ALA A 704 -1.57 -0.20 16.34
CA ALA A 704 -0.87 -1.14 17.24
C ALA A 704 0.22 -0.46 18.08
N PHE A 705 0.50 0.82 17.86
CA PHE A 705 1.61 1.51 18.52
C PHE A 705 1.32 1.74 20.01
N GLY A 706 2.22 1.23 20.88
CA GLY A 706 2.04 1.28 22.33
C GLY A 706 0.98 0.34 22.90
N THR A 707 0.47 -0.64 22.13
CA THR A 707 -0.33 -1.76 22.69
C THR A 707 0.59 -2.94 23.02
N GLU A 708 0.04 -4.01 23.57
CA GLU A 708 0.75 -5.22 24.01
C GLU A 708 1.58 -5.95 22.93
N ILE A 709 1.38 -5.60 21.65
CA ILE A 709 2.12 -6.14 20.49
C ILE A 709 3.17 -5.18 19.90
N ASP A 710 3.39 -4.01 20.50
CA ASP A 710 4.53 -3.14 20.22
C ASP A 710 5.51 -3.23 21.40
N TRP A 711 6.76 -3.64 21.13
CA TRP A 711 7.83 -3.62 22.11
C TRP A 711 8.13 -2.21 22.64
N ALA A 712 7.86 -1.17 21.83
CA ALA A 712 8.01 0.23 22.17
C ALA A 712 9.34 0.56 22.90
N TYR A 713 10.45 -0.03 22.43
CA TYR A 713 11.77 0.12 23.03
C TYR A 713 12.14 1.59 23.20
N GLN A 714 12.66 1.97 24.37
CA GLN A 714 13.08 3.34 24.64
C GLN A 714 14.60 3.46 24.50
N THR A 715 15.07 4.54 23.85
CA THR A 715 16.51 4.82 23.75
C THR A 715 17.07 5.41 25.05
N GLU A 716 18.40 5.49 25.11
CA GLU A 716 19.07 6.48 25.95
C GLU A 716 18.84 7.92 25.46
N GLU A 717 19.16 8.88 26.32
CA GLU A 717 19.04 10.31 26.02
C GLU A 717 19.86 10.65 24.78
N GLN A 718 19.20 11.14 23.73
CA GLN A 718 19.86 11.38 22.45
C GLN A 718 20.63 12.71 22.51
N THR A 719 21.82 12.66 23.10
CA THR A 719 22.69 13.81 23.43
C THR A 719 22.86 14.78 22.27
N TYR A 720 23.21 14.28 21.08
CA TYR A 720 23.39 15.08 19.87
C TYR A 720 22.07 15.68 19.32
N ALA A 721 20.93 15.09 19.68
CA ALA A 721 19.58 15.46 19.25
C ALA A 721 18.74 16.14 20.36
N GLY A 722 19.39 16.81 21.32
CA GLY A 722 18.71 17.59 22.36
C GLY A 722 18.30 16.80 23.61
N GLY A 723 18.88 15.63 23.84
CA GLY A 723 18.75 14.85 25.08
C GLY A 723 17.44 14.06 25.24
N SER A 724 16.45 14.27 24.38
CA SER A 724 15.18 13.53 24.47
C SER A 724 15.39 12.03 24.18
N LYS A 725 14.79 11.17 25.01
CA LYS A 725 14.68 9.72 24.72
C LYS A 725 13.63 9.49 23.62
N GLN A 726 13.97 8.62 22.67
CA GLN A 726 13.11 8.24 21.55
C GLN A 726 12.47 6.87 21.79
N ILE A 727 11.36 6.59 21.09
CA ILE A 727 10.76 5.26 21.03
C ILE A 727 11.13 4.63 19.69
N ILE A 728 11.63 3.39 19.69
CA ILE A 728 11.83 2.54 18.51
C ILE A 728 10.81 1.40 18.57
N ARG A 729 9.94 1.32 17.56
CA ARG A 729 8.82 0.36 17.54
C ARG A 729 9.22 -0.95 16.89
N ALA A 730 8.77 -2.06 17.47
CA ALA A 730 9.00 -3.40 16.94
C ALA A 730 7.85 -4.32 17.33
N GLY A 731 7.48 -5.25 16.44
CA GLY A 731 6.32 -6.12 16.67
C GLY A 731 6.63 -7.26 17.62
N LYS A 732 5.88 -7.36 18.72
CA LYS A 732 5.90 -8.46 19.70
C LYS A 732 4.75 -9.43 19.40
N ALA A 733 4.91 -10.22 18.35
CA ALA A 733 3.87 -11.11 17.83
C ALA A 733 4.47 -12.21 16.96
N ILE A 734 3.72 -13.30 16.75
CA ILE A 734 4.02 -14.24 15.66
C ILE A 734 3.85 -13.46 14.33
N GLY A 735 4.97 -13.20 13.64
CA GLY A 735 5.11 -12.32 12.49
C GLY A 735 6.05 -11.13 12.71
N GLY A 736 6.39 -10.80 13.97
CA GLY A 736 7.27 -9.69 14.35
C GLY A 736 6.82 -8.33 13.80
N THR A 737 7.75 -7.41 13.56
CA THR A 737 7.47 -6.03 13.08
C THR A 737 6.67 -5.96 11.77
N SER A 738 6.64 -7.01 10.94
CA SER A 738 5.77 -7.06 9.74
C SER A 738 4.27 -6.94 10.09
N THR A 739 3.89 -7.23 11.33
CA THR A 739 2.51 -7.07 11.85
C THR A 739 2.11 -5.62 12.13
N ILE A 740 3.07 -4.70 12.34
CA ILE A 740 2.80 -3.30 12.74
C ILE A 740 3.38 -2.25 11.78
N ASN A 741 4.23 -2.63 10.81
CA ASN A 741 4.87 -1.71 9.86
C ASN A 741 3.87 -1.05 8.88
N GLY A 742 4.35 -0.10 8.08
CA GLY A 742 3.56 0.61 7.05
C GLY A 742 3.15 -0.22 5.82
N MET A 743 3.41 -1.53 5.80
CA MET A 743 3.15 -2.45 4.67
C MET A 743 3.85 -2.14 3.34
N SER A 744 4.56 -1.01 3.17
CA SER A 744 5.28 -0.67 1.93
C SER A 744 6.25 -1.76 1.48
N TYR A 745 6.18 -2.12 0.19
CA TYR A 745 7.11 -3.04 -0.45
C TYR A 745 7.90 -2.28 -1.53
N THR A 746 9.10 -1.84 -1.14
CA THR A 746 10.18 -1.43 -2.05
C THR A 746 11.42 -2.27 -1.69
N ARG A 747 12.44 -2.34 -2.55
CA ARG A 747 13.63 -3.19 -2.35
C ARG A 747 14.87 -2.39 -1.93
N ALA A 748 15.86 -2.29 -2.82
CA ALA A 748 17.11 -1.56 -2.61
C ALA A 748 17.69 -1.16 -3.98
N GLN A 749 18.63 -0.22 -4.02
CA GLN A 749 19.39 0.04 -5.25
C GLN A 749 20.39 -1.11 -5.49
N LYS A 750 20.53 -1.60 -6.73
CA LYS A 750 21.48 -2.69 -7.08
C LYS A 750 22.88 -2.46 -6.50
N VAL A 751 23.43 -1.26 -6.68
CA VAL A 751 24.78 -0.90 -6.22
C VAL A 751 24.95 -0.92 -4.69
N GLN A 752 23.89 -0.81 -3.90
CA GLN A 752 23.95 -0.98 -2.44
C GLN A 752 24.10 -2.45 -2.05
N ILE A 753 23.42 -3.36 -2.75
CA ILE A 753 23.56 -4.80 -2.49
C ILE A 753 24.88 -5.30 -3.06
N ASP A 754 25.29 -4.87 -4.27
CA ASP A 754 26.63 -5.17 -4.81
C ASP A 754 27.76 -4.63 -3.92
N ALA A 755 27.51 -3.59 -3.12
CA ALA A 755 28.47 -3.10 -2.13
C ALA A 755 28.71 -4.08 -0.96
N TRP A 756 27.76 -4.98 -0.65
CA TRP A 756 27.95 -6.00 0.38
C TRP A 756 29.03 -7.03 -0.03
N GLU A 757 29.04 -7.46 -1.29
CA GLU A 757 30.14 -8.29 -1.82
C GLU A 757 31.46 -7.50 -1.85
N ARG A 758 31.45 -6.23 -2.26
CA ARG A 758 32.66 -5.38 -2.32
C ARG A 758 33.36 -5.19 -0.97
N VAL A 759 32.65 -5.21 0.16
CA VAL A 759 33.29 -5.17 1.50
C VAL A 759 33.88 -6.51 1.94
N GLY A 760 33.49 -7.62 1.29
CA GLY A 760 34.07 -8.96 1.47
C GLY A 760 33.05 -10.10 1.49
N ASN A 761 31.75 -9.82 1.44
CA ASN A 761 30.71 -10.85 1.62
C ASN A 761 30.40 -11.55 0.29
N LYS A 762 31.27 -12.48 -0.13
CA LYS A 762 31.17 -13.16 -1.44
C LYS A 762 29.76 -13.69 -1.74
N GLY A 763 29.28 -13.41 -2.95
CA GLY A 763 27.96 -13.75 -3.45
C GLY A 763 26.81 -12.90 -2.90
N TRP A 764 27.02 -12.00 -1.94
CA TRP A 764 26.03 -11.00 -1.53
C TRP A 764 26.07 -9.81 -2.50
N ASN A 765 25.51 -10.04 -3.68
CA ASN A 765 25.31 -9.04 -4.72
C ASN A 765 23.84 -9.03 -5.16
N TRP A 766 23.44 -8.00 -5.92
CA TRP A 766 22.06 -7.86 -6.36
C TRP A 766 21.58 -9.05 -7.18
N ASP A 767 22.41 -9.55 -8.10
CA ASP A 767 21.96 -10.52 -9.11
C ASP A 767 21.61 -11.87 -8.47
N ASN A 768 22.39 -12.27 -7.45
CA ASN A 768 22.05 -13.39 -6.57
C ASN A 768 20.82 -13.09 -5.70
N LEU A 769 20.78 -11.93 -5.02
CA LEU A 769 19.72 -11.63 -4.04
C LEU A 769 18.35 -11.38 -4.71
N PHE A 770 18.32 -10.84 -5.93
CA PHE A 770 17.14 -10.62 -6.78
C PHE A 770 16.35 -11.91 -7.02
N THR A 771 17.05 -13.03 -7.23
CA THR A 771 16.45 -14.36 -7.31
C THR A 771 15.68 -14.70 -6.02
N TYR A 772 16.20 -14.31 -4.86
CA TYR A 772 15.58 -14.57 -3.56
C TYR A 772 14.47 -13.58 -3.19
N TYR A 773 14.54 -12.30 -3.62
CA TYR A 773 13.39 -11.40 -3.58
C TYR A 773 12.22 -12.02 -4.36
N LYS A 774 12.45 -12.49 -5.59
CA LYS A 774 11.43 -13.16 -6.41
C LYS A 774 10.96 -14.50 -5.82
N LYS A 775 11.84 -15.31 -5.21
CA LYS A 775 11.47 -16.55 -4.49
C LYS A 775 10.54 -16.29 -3.29
N SER A 776 10.70 -15.13 -2.64
CA SER A 776 9.87 -14.74 -1.48
C SER A 776 8.45 -14.29 -1.86
N GLU A 777 8.25 -13.84 -3.10
CA GLU A 777 7.13 -12.99 -3.51
C GLU A 777 6.08 -13.71 -4.38
N GLN A 778 4.80 -13.47 -4.08
CA GLN A 778 3.65 -13.66 -4.96
C GLN A 778 3.02 -12.30 -5.24
N PHE A 779 3.41 -11.71 -6.36
CA PHE A 779 2.92 -10.44 -6.84
C PHE A 779 1.53 -10.57 -7.46
N GLN A 780 0.64 -9.65 -7.10
CA GLN A 780 -0.74 -9.60 -7.56
C GLN A 780 -0.85 -8.47 -8.59
N ILE A 781 -0.77 -8.85 -9.88
CA ILE A 781 -0.94 -7.94 -11.04
C ILE A 781 -2.10 -6.94 -10.77
N PRO A 782 -1.85 -5.63 -10.88
CA PRO A 782 -2.85 -4.61 -10.56
C PRO A 782 -4.07 -4.72 -11.48
N THR A 783 -5.26 -4.49 -10.92
CA THR A 783 -6.49 -4.42 -11.74
C THR A 783 -6.49 -3.17 -12.61
N PRO A 784 -7.27 -3.10 -13.71
CA PRO A 784 -7.41 -1.88 -14.50
C PRO A 784 -7.80 -0.64 -13.67
N LYS A 785 -8.60 -0.80 -12.61
CA LYS A 785 -8.94 0.26 -11.65
C LYS A 785 -7.74 0.74 -10.83
N GLN A 786 -6.81 -0.15 -10.51
CA GLN A 786 -5.56 0.18 -9.79
C GLN A 786 -4.55 0.84 -10.74
N ILE A 787 -4.45 0.37 -11.99
CA ILE A 787 -3.62 0.99 -13.04
C ILE A 787 -4.11 2.42 -13.33
N ALA A 788 -5.43 2.63 -13.47
CA ALA A 788 -6.06 3.95 -13.59
C ALA A 788 -5.97 4.80 -12.29
N ARG A 789 -5.30 4.31 -11.25
CA ARG A 789 -4.94 5.04 -10.02
C ARG A 789 -3.42 5.08 -9.81
N GLY A 790 -2.63 4.73 -10.83
CA GLY A 790 -1.18 4.84 -10.86
C GLY A 790 -0.38 3.58 -10.51
N ALA A 791 -1.03 2.44 -10.21
CA ALA A 791 -0.30 1.20 -9.97
C ALA A 791 0.33 0.68 -11.27
N ASP A 792 1.65 0.70 -11.33
CA ASP A 792 2.45 0.25 -12.46
C ASP A 792 3.55 -0.72 -12.00
N TYR A 793 4.13 -1.48 -12.92
CA TYR A 793 5.04 -2.59 -12.62
C TYR A 793 5.79 -3.07 -13.86
N TYR A 794 6.96 -3.69 -13.67
CA TYR A 794 7.55 -4.59 -14.66
C TYR A 794 7.51 -6.03 -14.14
N ILE A 795 6.69 -6.90 -14.76
CA ILE A 795 6.54 -8.30 -14.32
C ILE A 795 7.87 -9.07 -14.22
N ALA A 796 8.86 -8.70 -15.05
CA ALA A 796 10.22 -9.25 -14.98
C ALA A 796 10.89 -9.05 -13.60
N TYR A 797 10.55 -8.01 -12.85
CA TYR A 797 11.10 -7.71 -11.53
C TYR A 797 10.45 -8.52 -10.40
N HIS A 798 9.24 -9.05 -10.60
CA HIS A 798 8.42 -9.63 -9.54
C HIS A 798 8.43 -11.16 -9.52
N GLY A 799 8.25 -11.74 -8.34
CA GLY A 799 7.93 -13.16 -8.15
C GLY A 799 6.42 -13.41 -8.19
N GLU A 800 5.97 -14.56 -8.68
CA GLU A 800 4.54 -14.89 -8.82
C GLU A 800 4.09 -16.06 -7.91
N GLN A 801 5.04 -16.74 -7.26
CA GLN A 801 4.83 -18.06 -6.63
C GLN A 801 5.33 -18.15 -5.18
N GLY A 802 5.95 -17.10 -4.64
CA GLY A 802 6.47 -17.08 -3.27
C GLY A 802 5.38 -16.91 -2.20
N PRO A 803 5.68 -17.13 -0.90
CA PRO A 803 4.66 -17.12 0.15
C PRO A 803 4.10 -15.73 0.52
N LEU A 804 4.84 -14.65 0.22
CA LEU A 804 4.44 -13.28 0.54
C LEU A 804 3.58 -12.67 -0.58
N LYS A 805 2.29 -12.46 -0.33
CA LYS A 805 1.44 -11.69 -1.25
C LYS A 805 1.84 -10.21 -1.25
N VAL A 806 2.15 -9.70 -2.44
CA VAL A 806 2.53 -8.30 -2.71
C VAL A 806 1.59 -7.72 -3.76
N GLY A 807 1.23 -6.44 -3.65
CA GLY A 807 0.34 -5.74 -4.58
C GLY A 807 -0.32 -4.55 -3.91
N TRP A 808 -1.37 -3.98 -4.52
CA TRP A 808 -2.08 -2.83 -3.96
C TRP A 808 -3.38 -3.25 -3.26
N PRO A 809 -3.81 -2.56 -2.18
CA PRO A 809 -5.09 -2.79 -1.51
C PRO A 809 -6.28 -2.72 -2.48
N GLN A 810 -7.38 -3.41 -2.14
CA GLN A 810 -8.55 -3.55 -3.03
C GLN A 810 -9.06 -2.20 -3.55
N GLU A 811 -9.09 -1.19 -2.68
CA GLU A 811 -9.44 0.19 -2.99
C GLU A 811 -8.19 1.08 -2.86
N MET A 812 -7.56 1.37 -4.01
CA MET A 812 -6.58 2.46 -4.10
C MET A 812 -7.31 3.80 -4.10
N THR A 813 -7.12 4.58 -3.05
CA THR A 813 -7.74 5.91 -2.92
C THR A 813 -6.81 7.01 -3.45
N ASN A 814 -7.34 8.23 -3.54
CA ASN A 814 -6.60 9.48 -3.85
C ASN A 814 -5.77 9.52 -5.15
N GLY A 815 -5.83 8.51 -6.02
CA GLY A 815 -5.06 8.48 -7.28
C GLY A 815 -5.36 9.60 -8.29
N SER A 816 -6.34 10.47 -8.04
CA SER A 816 -6.53 11.74 -8.75
C SER A 816 -5.46 12.79 -8.42
N VAL A 817 -4.78 12.66 -7.28
CA VAL A 817 -3.66 13.51 -6.85
C VAL A 817 -2.38 13.18 -7.62
N LEU A 818 -2.24 11.95 -8.14
CA LEU A 818 -0.99 11.49 -8.75
C LEU A 818 -0.55 12.31 -9.98
N PRO A 819 -1.40 12.61 -10.99
CA PRO A 819 -0.95 13.39 -12.16
C PRO A 819 -0.41 14.77 -11.75
N THR A 820 -1.08 15.43 -10.80
CA THR A 820 -0.67 16.72 -10.24
C THR A 820 0.69 16.65 -9.54
N VAL A 821 0.91 15.59 -8.76
CA VAL A 821 2.20 15.33 -8.08
C VAL A 821 3.29 14.99 -9.10
N ASP A 822 3.00 14.15 -10.09
CA ASP A 822 3.94 13.73 -11.14
C ASP A 822 4.41 14.92 -11.98
N GLU A 823 3.49 15.74 -12.49
CA GLU A 823 3.83 16.97 -13.22
C GLU A 823 4.71 17.92 -12.38
N THR A 824 4.45 18.02 -11.08
CA THR A 824 5.23 18.83 -10.14
C THR A 824 6.64 18.26 -9.96
N PHE A 825 6.80 16.95 -9.75
CA PHE A 825 8.11 16.33 -9.59
C PHE A 825 8.92 16.29 -10.89
N GLN A 826 8.26 16.15 -12.05
CA GLN A 826 8.91 16.32 -13.36
C GLN A 826 9.46 17.74 -13.56
N GLN A 827 8.75 18.79 -13.12
CA GLN A 827 9.28 20.16 -13.10
C GLN A 827 10.46 20.34 -12.13
N LEU A 828 10.52 19.54 -11.06
CA LEU A 828 11.70 19.43 -10.19
C LEU A 828 12.80 18.49 -10.73
N GLY A 829 12.64 17.97 -11.95
CA GLY A 829 13.60 17.08 -12.62
C GLY A 829 13.58 15.63 -12.14
N LEU A 830 12.67 15.25 -11.23
CA LEU A 830 12.53 13.89 -10.72
C LEU A 830 11.50 13.11 -11.57
N PRO A 831 11.92 12.11 -12.37
CA PRO A 831 11.02 11.40 -13.28
C PRO A 831 10.11 10.41 -12.55
N PHE A 832 8.96 10.07 -13.17
CA PHE A 832 8.16 8.92 -12.75
C PHE A 832 8.94 7.62 -12.93
N ASN A 833 9.09 6.86 -11.85
CA ASN A 833 9.64 5.51 -11.85
C ASN A 833 8.48 4.51 -11.71
N ARG A 834 8.18 3.84 -12.83
CA ARG A 834 7.10 2.86 -12.95
C ARG A 834 7.23 1.68 -11.99
N ASP A 835 8.45 1.32 -11.57
CA ASP A 835 8.69 0.21 -10.64
C ASP A 835 10.10 0.27 -10.02
N CYS A 836 10.19 0.77 -8.79
CA CYS A 836 11.44 0.85 -8.03
C CYS A 836 12.05 -0.52 -7.65
N ASN A 837 11.37 -1.65 -7.86
CA ASN A 837 11.82 -2.97 -7.40
C ASN A 837 12.86 -3.64 -8.30
N GLY A 838 13.18 -3.05 -9.46
CA GLY A 838 14.18 -3.54 -10.41
C GLY A 838 15.64 -3.29 -10.03
N GLY A 839 15.90 -2.62 -8.91
CA GLY A 839 17.26 -2.24 -8.49
C GLY A 839 17.67 -0.82 -8.91
N SER A 840 16.77 -0.09 -9.57
CA SER A 840 16.85 1.36 -9.77
C SER A 840 15.63 2.02 -9.13
N MET A 841 15.85 2.69 -8.01
CA MET A 841 14.80 3.21 -7.12
C MET A 841 14.50 4.71 -7.32
N VAL A 842 15.42 5.47 -7.92
CA VAL A 842 15.28 6.93 -8.07
C VAL A 842 14.03 7.28 -8.89
N GLY A 843 13.28 8.28 -8.44
CA GLY A 843 12.07 8.79 -9.11
C GLY A 843 10.84 8.90 -8.20
N LEU A 844 9.71 9.30 -8.77
CA LEU A 844 8.38 9.24 -8.13
C LEU A 844 7.74 7.87 -8.43
N THR A 845 7.28 7.12 -7.42
CA THR A 845 6.75 5.75 -7.59
C THR A 845 5.46 5.55 -6.80
N VAL A 846 4.54 4.74 -7.35
CA VAL A 846 3.31 4.26 -6.66
C VAL A 846 3.55 2.84 -6.17
N HIS A 847 4.31 2.69 -5.09
CA HIS A 847 4.82 1.39 -4.67
C HIS A 847 3.70 0.41 -4.24
N PRO A 848 3.89 -0.92 -4.38
CA PRO A 848 2.98 -1.91 -3.83
C PRO A 848 3.14 -2.08 -2.31
N ASN A 849 2.30 -2.91 -1.71
CA ASN A 849 2.29 -3.29 -0.30
C ASN A 849 2.35 -4.81 -0.09
N THR A 850 2.72 -5.24 1.12
CA THR A 850 2.54 -6.61 1.62
C THR A 850 1.07 -6.83 2.04
N VAL A 851 0.22 -7.20 1.09
CA VAL A 851 -1.25 -7.24 1.24
C VAL A 851 -1.86 -8.45 0.51
N ASP A 852 -2.84 -9.12 1.13
CA ASP A 852 -3.73 -10.03 0.41
C ASP A 852 -4.88 -9.19 -0.15
N ARG A 853 -4.89 -8.96 -1.48
CA ARG A 853 -5.90 -8.11 -2.12
C ARG A 853 -7.30 -8.75 -2.10
N GLN A 854 -7.39 -10.08 -2.06
CA GLN A 854 -8.68 -10.78 -2.09
C GLN A 854 -9.34 -10.82 -0.71
N ALA A 855 -8.56 -11.02 0.35
CA ALA A 855 -9.03 -10.91 1.73
C ALA A 855 -9.05 -9.44 2.23
N ASN A 856 -8.40 -8.53 1.49
CA ASN A 856 -8.17 -7.12 1.83
C ASN A 856 -7.59 -6.94 3.25
N VAL A 857 -6.53 -7.70 3.56
CA VAL A 857 -5.79 -7.66 4.83
C VAL A 857 -4.29 -7.50 4.61
N ARG A 858 -3.59 -6.94 5.60
CA ARG A 858 -2.13 -7.04 5.73
C ARG A 858 -1.68 -8.48 5.51
N HIS A 859 -0.62 -8.68 4.73
CA HIS A 859 0.02 -9.99 4.55
C HIS A 859 1.36 -10.05 5.29
N ASP A 860 1.26 -10.13 6.63
CA ASP A 860 2.38 -10.26 7.54
C ASP A 860 3.15 -11.59 7.35
N ALA A 861 4.35 -11.67 7.94
CA ALA A 861 5.23 -12.84 7.82
C ALA A 861 4.59 -14.14 8.34
N ALA A 862 3.65 -14.07 9.28
CA ALA A 862 2.94 -15.24 9.76
C ALA A 862 1.87 -15.71 8.76
N ARG A 863 1.13 -14.79 8.12
CA ARG A 863 0.21 -15.12 7.00
C ARG A 863 0.93 -15.66 5.78
N ALA A 864 2.14 -15.18 5.52
CA ALA A 864 2.99 -15.67 4.43
C ALA A 864 3.61 -17.03 4.74
N TYR A 865 4.41 -17.14 5.81
CA TYR A 865 5.32 -18.27 6.03
C TYR A 865 4.88 -19.26 7.12
N TYR A 866 3.90 -18.93 7.97
CA TYR A 866 3.46 -19.83 9.06
C TYR A 866 2.07 -20.41 8.85
N TRP A 867 1.01 -19.60 8.83
CA TRP A 867 -0.38 -20.09 8.87
C TRP A 867 -0.78 -21.07 7.74
N PRO A 868 -0.31 -20.92 6.48
CA PRO A 868 -0.56 -21.91 5.43
C PRO A 868 0.15 -23.26 5.66
N TYR A 869 1.13 -23.30 6.56
CA TYR A 869 2.06 -24.41 6.78
C TYR A 869 2.02 -24.97 8.21
N ALA A 870 1.23 -24.38 9.12
CA ALA A 870 1.14 -24.75 10.53
C ALA A 870 0.60 -26.17 10.81
N ALA A 871 0.18 -26.90 9.77
CA ALA A 871 -0.17 -28.32 9.82
C ALA A 871 1.04 -29.27 9.65
N ARG A 872 2.24 -28.75 9.33
CA ARG A 872 3.49 -29.53 9.26
C ARG A 872 3.86 -30.04 10.66
N SER A 873 3.80 -31.35 10.87
CA SER A 873 4.08 -31.97 12.17
C SER A 873 5.52 -31.82 12.67
N ASN A 874 6.45 -31.43 11.79
CA ASN A 874 7.85 -31.14 12.09
C ASN A 874 8.13 -29.63 12.32
N LEU A 875 7.11 -28.76 12.27
CA LEU A 875 7.22 -27.33 12.58
C LEU A 875 6.43 -26.99 13.84
N LYS A 876 7.09 -26.45 14.86
CA LYS A 876 6.46 -26.08 16.13
C LYS A 876 6.77 -24.62 16.50
N ILE A 877 5.74 -23.82 16.76
CA ILE A 877 5.91 -22.55 17.48
C ILE A 877 5.64 -22.76 18.98
N ILE A 878 6.47 -22.11 19.79
CA ILE A 878 6.43 -21.98 21.24
C ILE A 878 6.27 -20.48 21.52
N SER A 879 5.01 -19.99 21.55
CA SER A 879 4.68 -18.58 21.78
C SER A 879 4.67 -18.20 23.26
N ASN A 880 4.50 -16.91 23.56
CA ASN A 880 4.54 -16.36 24.93
C ASN A 880 5.80 -16.79 25.72
N SER A 881 6.92 -16.92 25.02
CA SER A 881 8.17 -17.47 25.55
C SER A 881 9.36 -16.59 25.20
N HIS A 882 10.06 -16.12 26.21
CA HIS A 882 11.26 -15.30 26.06
C HIS A 882 12.51 -16.18 26.02
N ALA A 883 13.48 -15.88 25.16
CA ALA A 883 14.75 -16.58 25.10
C ALA A 883 15.82 -15.84 25.91
N ASN A 884 16.34 -16.48 26.95
CA ASN A 884 17.26 -15.85 27.90
C ASN A 884 18.70 -15.88 27.38
N LYS A 885 19.17 -17.06 26.94
CA LYS A 885 20.54 -17.32 26.49
C LYS A 885 20.67 -18.66 25.75
N ILE A 886 21.73 -18.80 24.95
CA ILE A 886 22.18 -20.07 24.38
C ILE A 886 22.82 -20.94 25.47
N ILE A 887 22.59 -22.25 25.39
CA ILE A 887 23.26 -23.26 26.23
C ILE A 887 24.35 -23.95 25.41
N TRP A 888 25.55 -24.03 25.98
CA TRP A 888 26.77 -24.51 25.30
C TRP A 888 27.13 -25.97 25.63
N ALA A 889 27.80 -26.64 24.69
CA ALA A 889 28.53 -27.88 24.94
C ALA A 889 29.73 -27.64 25.87
N SER A 890 30.23 -28.70 26.50
CA SER A 890 31.32 -28.61 27.47
C SER A 890 32.64 -29.08 26.85
N ASN A 891 33.67 -28.23 26.92
CA ASN A 891 35.03 -28.44 26.41
C ASN A 891 35.23 -28.65 24.87
N PRO A 892 34.41 -28.11 23.95
CA PRO A 892 34.77 -28.11 22.52
C PRO A 892 35.89 -27.08 22.22
N SER A 893 36.54 -27.21 21.07
CA SER A 893 37.58 -26.29 20.57
C SER A 893 37.03 -24.99 19.96
N GLU A 894 35.77 -25.00 19.54
CA GLU A 894 34.97 -23.84 19.09
C GLU A 894 33.61 -23.87 19.80
N ALA A 895 32.91 -22.75 19.97
CA ALA A 895 31.64 -22.73 20.69
C ALA A 895 30.54 -23.52 19.93
N VAL A 896 30.04 -24.59 20.56
CA VAL A 896 28.95 -25.44 20.05
C VAL A 896 27.69 -25.21 20.89
N ALA A 897 26.66 -24.64 20.28
CA ALA A 897 25.34 -24.49 20.89
C ALA A 897 24.62 -25.84 20.90
N ILE A 898 23.93 -26.14 22.00
CA ILE A 898 23.14 -27.38 22.17
C ILE A 898 21.67 -27.12 22.52
N GLY A 899 21.28 -25.85 22.67
CA GLY A 899 19.91 -25.45 22.97
C GLY A 899 19.82 -23.99 23.39
N VAL A 900 18.61 -23.56 23.76
CA VAL A 900 18.28 -22.23 24.23
C VAL A 900 17.51 -22.33 25.54
N GLU A 901 17.94 -21.60 26.57
CA GLU A 901 17.18 -21.42 27.80
C GLU A 901 16.05 -20.40 27.55
N ILE A 902 14.82 -20.77 27.91
CA ILE A 902 13.64 -19.93 27.72
C ILE A 902 12.91 -19.71 29.05
N THR A 903 12.29 -18.53 29.18
CA THR A 903 11.27 -18.25 30.20
C THR A 903 9.90 -18.27 29.51
N GLY A 904 9.15 -19.36 29.67
CA GLY A 904 7.81 -19.53 29.14
C GLY A 904 6.73 -19.41 30.23
N VAL A 905 5.47 -19.63 29.84
CA VAL A 905 4.30 -19.56 30.76
C VAL A 905 4.35 -20.52 31.95
N ASN A 906 5.20 -21.56 31.89
CA ASN A 906 5.40 -22.55 32.94
C ASN A 906 6.66 -22.32 33.80
N GLY A 907 7.40 -21.22 33.56
CA GLY A 907 8.70 -20.95 34.17
C GLY A 907 9.87 -21.15 33.19
N VAL A 908 11.06 -21.44 33.73
CA VAL A 908 12.30 -21.59 32.95
C VAL A 908 12.50 -23.04 32.50
N GLU A 909 12.75 -23.24 31.20
CA GLU A 909 13.12 -24.53 30.62
C GLU A 909 14.23 -24.39 29.56
N THR A 910 14.63 -25.50 28.93
CA THR A 910 15.64 -25.51 27.85
C THR A 910 15.11 -26.28 26.65
N ILE A 911 15.09 -25.62 25.49
CA ILE A 911 14.75 -26.22 24.20
C ILE A 911 16.06 -26.67 23.54
N TYR A 912 16.25 -27.96 23.33
CA TYR A 912 17.50 -28.51 22.78
C TYR A 912 17.54 -28.45 21.26
N ALA A 913 18.73 -28.23 20.71
CA ALA A 913 19.03 -28.18 19.27
C ALA A 913 20.07 -29.25 18.92
N SER A 914 19.76 -30.14 17.98
CA SER A 914 20.67 -31.20 17.51
C SER A 914 21.47 -30.83 16.26
N LYS A 915 21.22 -29.66 15.65
CA LYS A 915 22.00 -29.08 14.54
C LYS A 915 22.41 -27.64 14.81
N GLU A 916 21.51 -26.67 14.60
CA GLU A 916 21.83 -25.24 14.66
C GLU A 916 20.83 -24.42 15.49
N VAL A 917 21.33 -23.35 16.10
CA VAL A 917 20.52 -22.31 16.73
C VAL A 917 20.56 -21.05 15.84
N ILE A 918 19.40 -20.58 15.40
CA ILE A 918 19.26 -19.43 14.51
C ILE A 918 18.60 -18.28 15.27
N LEU A 919 19.29 -17.15 15.38
CA LEU A 919 18.79 -15.95 16.04
C LEU A 919 18.12 -15.03 15.03
N SER A 920 16.86 -14.69 15.30
CA SER A 920 15.99 -13.86 14.46
C SER A 920 15.14 -12.89 15.31
N ALA A 921 15.65 -12.50 16.49
CA ALA A 921 14.98 -11.65 17.47
C ALA A 921 14.98 -10.15 17.10
N GLY A 922 15.55 -9.78 15.96
CA GLY A 922 15.66 -8.40 15.47
C GLY A 922 16.88 -7.68 16.01
N SER A 923 17.27 -6.60 15.33
CA SER A 923 18.48 -5.81 15.57
C SER A 923 18.62 -5.22 16.97
N LEU A 924 17.56 -5.17 17.77
CA LEU A 924 17.58 -4.72 19.17
C LEU A 924 17.49 -5.87 20.20
N GLY A 925 17.15 -7.09 19.79
CA GLY A 925 17.02 -8.26 20.68
C GLY A 925 18.10 -9.32 20.46
N THR A 926 18.52 -9.54 19.21
CA THR A 926 19.58 -10.48 18.84
C THR A 926 20.96 -10.15 19.44
N PRO A 927 21.50 -8.92 19.40
CA PRO A 927 22.79 -8.63 20.05
C PRO A 927 22.74 -8.87 21.56
N ILE A 928 21.62 -8.56 22.20
CA ILE A 928 21.37 -8.79 23.63
C ILE A 928 21.41 -10.29 23.95
N LEU A 929 20.79 -11.12 23.11
CA LEU A 929 20.84 -12.57 23.25
C LEU A 929 22.24 -13.15 23.01
N LEU A 930 23.05 -12.56 22.12
CA LEU A 930 24.46 -12.92 21.96
C LEU A 930 25.27 -12.57 23.23
N GLU A 931 25.12 -11.35 23.75
CA GLU A 931 25.82 -10.92 24.97
C GLU A 931 25.42 -11.76 26.19
N MET A 932 24.12 -12.01 26.40
CA MET A 932 23.60 -12.91 27.43
C MET A 932 24.08 -14.37 27.28
N SER A 933 24.56 -14.75 26.10
CA SER A 933 25.18 -16.06 25.82
C SER A 933 26.70 -16.06 25.96
N GLY A 934 27.32 -14.94 26.36
CA GLY A 934 28.78 -14.79 26.46
C GLY A 934 29.49 -14.48 25.15
N ILE A 935 28.76 -14.05 24.10
CA ILE A 935 29.32 -13.63 22.82
C ILE A 935 29.22 -12.11 22.72
N GLY A 936 30.35 -11.41 22.81
CA GLY A 936 30.36 -9.95 22.76
C GLY A 936 31.67 -9.34 23.24
N ASN A 937 31.59 -8.08 23.67
CA ASN A 937 32.71 -7.31 24.20
C ASN A 937 33.07 -7.79 25.63
N PRO A 938 34.30 -8.31 25.87
CA PRO A 938 34.74 -8.78 27.19
C PRO A 938 34.64 -7.74 28.31
N ASP A 939 34.66 -6.45 27.99
CA ASP A 939 34.59 -5.38 28.99
C ASP A 939 33.13 -5.08 29.38
N ILE A 940 32.17 -5.35 28.49
CA ILE A 940 30.74 -5.26 28.77
C ILE A 940 30.32 -6.49 29.58
N LEU A 941 30.64 -7.69 29.10
CA LEU A 941 30.24 -8.97 29.71
C LEU A 941 30.71 -9.11 31.17
N ARG A 942 31.95 -8.67 31.46
CA ARG A 942 32.52 -8.71 32.82
C ARG A 942 31.87 -7.74 33.81
N ARG A 943 31.11 -6.73 33.37
CA ARG A 943 30.33 -5.86 34.28
C ARG A 943 29.05 -6.54 34.81
N PHE A 944 28.65 -7.63 34.17
CA PHE A 944 27.44 -8.39 34.46
C PHE A 944 27.75 -9.83 34.92
N ASP A 945 29.00 -10.11 35.29
CA ASP A 945 29.52 -11.44 35.66
C ASP A 945 29.28 -12.55 34.61
N ILE A 946 29.10 -12.18 33.33
CA ILE A 946 28.87 -13.12 32.23
C ILE A 946 30.21 -13.68 31.75
N PRO A 947 30.42 -15.02 31.74
CA PRO A 947 31.62 -15.62 31.17
C PRO A 947 31.72 -15.37 29.67
N VAL A 948 32.90 -14.95 29.20
CA VAL A 948 33.16 -14.76 27.77
C VAL A 948 33.33 -16.12 27.10
N GLN A 949 32.33 -16.53 26.32
CA GLN A 949 32.37 -17.73 25.48
C GLN A 949 33.07 -17.43 24.14
N VAL A 950 32.81 -16.27 23.53
CA VAL A 950 33.51 -15.81 22.32
C VAL A 950 33.73 -14.30 22.38
N ASN A 951 34.98 -13.85 22.22
CA ASN A 951 35.28 -12.43 22.05
C ASN A 951 34.92 -11.96 20.64
N ILE A 952 33.90 -11.09 20.56
CA ILE A 952 33.53 -10.30 19.39
C ILE A 952 33.14 -8.92 19.91
N SER A 953 34.09 -7.99 19.98
CA SER A 953 33.88 -6.65 20.56
C SER A 953 32.79 -5.82 19.87
N THR A 954 32.43 -6.16 18.63
CA THR A 954 31.46 -5.44 17.79
C THR A 954 30.02 -5.96 17.86
N VAL A 955 29.69 -6.91 18.74
CA VAL A 955 28.28 -7.25 19.01
C VAL A 955 27.59 -6.04 19.64
N GLY A 956 26.42 -5.67 19.11
CA GLY A 956 25.67 -4.50 19.55
C GLY A 956 26.13 -3.17 18.95
N GLU A 957 27.40 -3.07 18.54
CA GLU A 957 28.00 -1.91 17.87
C GLU A 957 27.51 -1.72 16.42
N ASN A 958 27.89 -0.61 15.77
CA ASN A 958 27.51 -0.27 14.39
C ASN A 958 25.99 -0.19 14.12
N LEU A 959 25.18 0.09 15.16
CA LEU A 959 23.75 0.33 15.03
C LEU A 959 23.50 1.52 14.08
N GLN A 960 22.65 1.29 13.09
CA GLN A 960 22.26 2.24 12.05
C GLN A 960 20.73 2.31 11.97
N ASP A 961 20.12 3.43 12.35
CA ASP A 961 18.70 3.71 12.08
C ASP A 961 18.56 5.10 11.43
N GLN A 962 17.52 5.27 10.63
CA GLN A 962 17.18 6.53 9.99
C GLN A 962 16.34 7.38 10.96
N THR A 963 16.44 8.70 10.86
CA THR A 963 15.52 9.63 11.51
C THR A 963 14.43 10.06 10.53
N ASN A 964 13.19 10.12 11.00
CA ASN A 964 12.01 10.52 10.22
C ASN A 964 11.40 11.79 10.82
N ALA A 965 10.95 12.69 9.96
CA ALA A 965 10.20 13.89 10.29
C ALA A 965 9.11 14.11 9.22
N GLY A 966 8.27 15.15 9.38
CA GLY A 966 7.22 15.43 8.40
C GLY A 966 6.83 16.90 8.30
N LEU A 967 6.42 17.30 7.10
CA LEU A 967 5.76 18.58 6.82
C LEU A 967 4.26 18.33 6.64
N SER A 968 3.46 19.36 6.83
CA SER A 968 2.01 19.29 6.64
C SER A 968 1.43 20.61 6.17
N TYR A 969 0.49 20.53 5.24
CA TYR A 969 -0.24 21.65 4.66
C TYR A 969 -1.74 21.42 4.81
N GLU A 970 -2.52 22.51 4.90
CA GLU A 970 -3.97 22.45 4.74
C GLU A 970 -4.31 21.94 3.33
N GLY A 971 -5.32 21.07 3.22
CA GLY A 971 -5.80 20.56 1.94
C GLY A 971 -6.97 21.38 1.40
N ASN A 972 -6.84 21.89 0.17
CA ASN A 972 -7.92 22.60 -0.53
C ASN A 972 -9.08 21.65 -0.93
N GLU A 973 -8.82 20.34 -0.95
CA GLU A 973 -9.81 19.28 -1.19
C GLU A 973 -10.04 18.42 0.07
N PHE A 974 -10.86 17.37 -0.05
CA PHE A 974 -10.97 16.30 0.95
C PHE A 974 -10.56 14.96 0.36
N TRP A 975 -9.56 14.31 0.97
CA TRP A 975 -9.00 13.04 0.48
C TRP A 975 -9.37 11.86 1.39
N PHE A 976 -9.72 10.71 0.80
CA PHE A 976 -10.15 9.51 1.53
C PHE A 976 -9.01 8.49 1.63
N GLY A 977 -8.76 7.90 2.79
CA GLY A 977 -7.65 6.92 2.93
C GLY A 977 -6.27 7.53 2.67
N SER A 978 -5.30 6.70 2.25
CA SER A 978 -3.91 7.10 2.00
C SER A 978 -3.38 6.42 0.74
N PRO A 979 -2.76 7.16 -0.22
CA PRO A 979 -2.12 6.57 -1.38
C PRO A 979 -0.71 6.04 -1.04
N THR A 980 -0.10 5.28 -1.96
CA THR A 980 1.25 4.69 -1.81
C THR A 980 2.30 5.41 -2.65
N ILE A 981 2.25 6.75 -2.66
CA ILE A 981 3.12 7.59 -3.48
C ILE A 981 4.37 7.95 -2.68
N SER A 982 5.55 7.58 -3.18
CA SER A 982 6.85 8.00 -2.63
C SER A 982 7.72 8.65 -3.69
N ALA A 983 8.33 9.78 -3.36
CA ALA A 983 9.40 10.38 -4.14
C ALA A 983 10.76 9.97 -3.55
N LEU A 984 11.66 9.48 -4.41
CA LEU A 984 12.99 8.96 -4.09
C LEU A 984 14.08 9.77 -4.81
N PRO A 985 14.28 11.06 -4.47
CA PRO A 985 15.30 11.90 -5.10
C PRO A 985 16.73 11.47 -4.74
N SER A 986 17.63 11.45 -5.72
CA SER A 986 19.09 11.34 -5.47
C SER A 986 19.67 12.70 -5.07
N ALA A 987 20.94 12.73 -4.63
CA ALA A 987 21.62 13.96 -4.21
C ALA A 987 21.62 15.06 -5.29
N SER A 988 21.75 14.71 -6.58
CA SER A 988 21.67 15.67 -7.69
C SER A 988 20.29 16.32 -7.85
N HIS A 989 19.20 15.65 -7.47
CA HIS A 989 17.85 16.23 -7.51
C HIS A 989 17.62 17.24 -6.38
N ILE A 990 18.25 17.03 -5.22
CA ILE A 990 18.20 17.93 -4.07
C ILE A 990 19.11 19.16 -4.29
N PHE A 991 20.35 18.94 -4.73
CA PHE A 991 21.39 19.97 -4.74
C PHE A 991 21.67 20.62 -6.12
N GLY A 992 21.16 20.06 -7.22
CA GLY A 992 21.47 20.51 -8.58
C GLY A 992 22.98 20.58 -8.83
N ASP A 993 23.43 21.65 -9.49
CA ASP A 993 24.85 21.90 -9.82
C ASP A 993 25.77 21.90 -8.57
N ASN A 994 25.23 22.22 -7.39
CA ASN A 994 25.99 22.29 -6.14
C ASN A 994 26.38 20.90 -5.58
N VAL A 995 25.84 19.80 -6.14
CA VAL A 995 26.06 18.42 -5.66
C VAL A 995 27.55 18.06 -5.53
N HIS A 996 28.42 18.57 -6.40
CA HIS A 996 29.86 18.30 -6.35
C HIS A 996 30.56 19.03 -5.21
N ALA A 997 30.10 20.23 -4.82
CA ALA A 997 30.64 20.96 -3.68
C ALA A 997 30.18 20.32 -2.36
N VAL A 998 28.90 19.91 -2.27
CA VAL A 998 28.37 19.16 -1.12
C VAL A 998 29.10 17.84 -0.95
N ALA A 999 29.29 17.07 -2.03
CA ALA A 999 30.08 15.83 -2.00
C ALA A 999 31.50 16.08 -1.48
N SER A 1000 32.19 17.10 -2.00
CA SER A 1000 33.55 17.44 -1.59
C SER A 1000 33.65 17.84 -0.10
N LEU A 1001 32.65 18.57 0.40
CA LEU A 1001 32.55 18.94 1.82
C LEU A 1001 32.34 17.70 2.70
N VAL A 1002 31.38 16.84 2.37
CA VAL A 1002 31.11 15.60 3.12
C VAL A 1002 32.31 14.66 3.07
N ASN A 1003 32.98 14.52 1.93
CA ASN A 1003 34.19 13.70 1.82
C ASN A 1003 35.34 14.22 2.71
N SER A 1004 35.37 15.52 3.04
CA SER A 1004 36.42 16.10 3.89
C SER A 1004 36.26 15.78 5.38
N THR A 1005 35.05 15.45 5.85
CA THR A 1005 34.76 15.18 7.27
C THR A 1005 34.77 13.70 7.65
N LEU A 1006 34.76 12.77 6.68
CA LEU A 1006 34.61 11.33 6.93
C LEU A 1006 35.67 10.73 7.87
N ALA A 1007 36.90 11.24 7.86
CA ALA A 1007 37.97 10.81 8.76
C ALA A 1007 37.70 11.20 10.22
N GLU A 1008 37.20 12.42 10.45
CA GLU A 1008 36.77 12.86 11.77
C GLU A 1008 35.57 12.04 12.26
N TYR A 1009 34.61 11.78 11.37
CA TYR A 1009 33.44 10.96 11.71
C TYR A 1009 33.85 9.54 12.10
N ALA A 1010 34.76 8.92 11.33
CA ALA A 1010 35.27 7.59 11.60
C ALA A 1010 36.01 7.51 12.95
N LYS A 1011 36.83 8.50 13.25
CA LYS A 1011 37.51 8.63 14.55
C LYS A 1011 36.50 8.77 15.69
N ASN A 1012 35.52 9.66 15.56
CA ASN A 1012 34.55 9.95 16.61
C ASN A 1012 33.63 8.73 16.91
N VAL A 1013 33.26 7.93 15.90
CA VAL A 1013 32.57 6.64 16.15
C VAL A 1013 33.48 5.64 16.83
N SER A 1014 34.74 5.52 16.38
CA SER A 1014 35.70 4.58 16.98
C SER A 1014 35.91 4.90 18.46
N GLU A 1015 36.13 6.17 18.82
CA GLU A 1015 36.25 6.64 20.20
C GLU A 1015 34.96 6.40 21.02
N ASN A 1016 33.76 6.63 20.45
CA ASN A 1016 32.50 6.34 21.12
C ASN A 1016 32.30 4.84 21.41
N SER A 1017 32.80 3.95 20.54
CA SER A 1017 32.84 2.49 20.77
C SER A 1017 34.00 2.02 21.66
N ASN A 1018 34.76 2.94 22.28
CA ASN A 1018 36.00 2.65 23.02
C ASN A 1018 37.05 1.88 22.19
N GLY A 1019 37.06 2.07 20.87
CA GLY A 1019 37.90 1.36 19.92
C GLY A 1019 37.41 -0.04 19.54
N ALA A 1020 36.20 -0.47 19.96
CA ALA A 1020 35.63 -1.77 19.60
C ALA A 1020 35.41 -1.90 18.08
N VAL A 1021 35.10 -0.80 17.40
CA VAL A 1021 35.10 -0.67 15.94
C VAL A 1021 36.28 0.22 15.51
N GLU A 1022 37.15 -0.28 14.64
CA GLU A 1022 38.37 0.43 14.22
C GLU A 1022 38.09 1.61 13.27
N GLU A 1023 38.73 2.76 13.53
CA GLU A 1023 38.68 3.98 12.70
C GLU A 1023 38.91 3.70 11.20
N ALA A 1024 39.90 2.87 10.84
CA ALA A 1024 40.21 2.57 9.44
C ALA A 1024 39.07 1.82 8.72
N ASN A 1025 38.36 0.95 9.44
CA ASN A 1025 37.20 0.22 8.92
C ASN A 1025 35.98 1.13 8.79
N LEU A 1026 35.77 2.03 9.75
CA LEU A 1026 34.74 3.06 9.70
C LEU A 1026 34.96 4.06 8.55
N LEU A 1027 36.20 4.50 8.31
CA LEU A 1027 36.54 5.39 7.20
C LEU A 1027 36.29 4.71 5.84
N ALA A 1028 36.63 3.42 5.70
CA ALA A 1028 36.33 2.65 4.49
C ALA A 1028 34.80 2.49 4.27
N ALA A 1029 34.05 2.24 5.35
CA ALA A 1029 32.59 2.16 5.33
C ALA A 1029 31.93 3.50 4.95
N PHE A 1030 32.41 4.62 5.50
CA PHE A 1030 31.90 5.95 5.20
C PHE A 1030 32.29 6.43 3.80
N GLN A 1031 33.50 6.13 3.31
CA GLN A 1031 33.87 6.43 1.92
C GLN A 1031 32.99 5.65 0.92
N LEU A 1032 32.64 4.40 1.23
CA LEU A 1032 31.71 3.61 0.43
C LEU A 1032 30.28 4.20 0.46
N GLN A 1033 29.81 4.64 1.62
CA GLN A 1033 28.50 5.29 1.77
C GLN A 1033 28.43 6.62 1.03
N HIS A 1034 29.46 7.47 1.14
CA HIS A 1034 29.62 8.68 0.34
C HIS A 1034 29.60 8.38 -1.17
N ASP A 1035 30.32 7.35 -1.61
CA ASP A 1035 30.40 6.98 -3.02
C ASP A 1035 29.09 6.42 -3.57
N LEU A 1036 28.26 5.78 -2.73
CA LEU A 1036 26.88 5.42 -3.08
C LEU A 1036 26.03 6.69 -3.26
N ILE A 1037 26.05 7.62 -2.30
CA ILE A 1037 25.26 8.86 -2.33
C ILE A 1037 25.65 9.73 -3.54
N PHE A 1038 26.92 10.12 -3.66
CA PHE A 1038 27.33 11.22 -4.53
C PHE A 1038 27.89 10.78 -5.89
N LYS A 1039 28.54 9.60 -5.98
CA LYS A 1039 29.07 9.07 -7.26
C LYS A 1039 28.07 8.15 -7.94
N SER A 1040 27.37 7.31 -7.16
CA SER A 1040 26.42 6.33 -7.69
C SER A 1040 24.97 6.85 -7.74
N GLN A 1041 24.71 8.04 -7.16
CA GLN A 1041 23.42 8.73 -7.17
C GLN A 1041 22.24 7.84 -6.77
N VAL A 1042 22.42 7.03 -5.72
CA VAL A 1042 21.30 6.32 -5.07
C VAL A 1042 20.32 7.33 -4.43
N PRO A 1043 19.06 6.96 -4.14
CA PRO A 1043 18.14 7.84 -3.43
C PRO A 1043 18.75 8.38 -2.13
N TYR A 1044 18.76 9.71 -2.00
CA TYR A 1044 19.28 10.44 -0.85
C TYR A 1044 18.28 10.44 0.30
N ALA A 1045 17.00 10.53 -0.04
CA ALA A 1045 15.87 10.46 0.89
C ALA A 1045 14.69 9.71 0.28
N GLU A 1046 13.79 9.24 1.14
CA GLU A 1046 12.43 8.89 0.76
C GLU A 1046 11.48 9.98 1.30
N ILE A 1047 10.49 10.34 0.50
CA ILE A 1047 9.45 11.33 0.80
C ILE A 1047 8.10 10.68 0.48
N VAL A 1048 7.36 10.25 1.51
CA VAL A 1048 6.04 9.63 1.36
C VAL A 1048 4.97 10.70 1.38
N LEU A 1049 4.10 10.73 0.37
CA LEU A 1049 3.08 11.76 0.17
C LEU A 1049 1.71 11.28 0.67
N LEU A 1050 1.16 11.99 1.65
CA LEU A 1050 0.03 11.58 2.48
C LEU A 1050 -1.12 12.62 2.46
N PRO A 1051 -1.85 12.76 1.34
CA PRO A 1051 -3.12 13.48 1.29
C PRO A 1051 -4.20 12.68 2.03
N ILE A 1052 -4.65 13.16 3.19
CA ILE A 1052 -5.64 12.50 4.06
C ILE A 1052 -6.57 13.56 4.70
N GLY A 1053 -7.88 13.48 4.45
CA GLY A 1053 -8.84 14.47 4.90
C GLY A 1053 -8.56 15.84 4.27
N HIS A 1054 -8.60 16.91 5.08
CA HIS A 1054 -8.18 18.27 4.70
C HIS A 1054 -6.71 18.54 5.08
N SER A 1055 -5.84 17.53 5.00
CA SER A 1055 -4.40 17.67 5.23
C SER A 1055 -3.63 17.02 4.08
N PHE A 1056 -2.67 17.73 3.52
CA PHE A 1056 -1.63 17.14 2.69
C PHE A 1056 -0.34 17.11 3.50
N SER A 1057 -0.02 15.94 4.05
CA SER A 1057 1.19 15.71 4.82
C SER A 1057 2.25 15.01 3.97
N SER A 1058 3.51 15.12 4.38
CA SER A 1058 4.59 14.29 3.85
C SER A 1058 5.51 13.83 4.98
N GLU A 1059 5.71 12.53 5.13
CA GLU A 1059 6.80 12.00 5.97
C GLU A 1059 8.06 11.83 5.13
N TYR A 1060 9.22 12.11 5.70
CA TYR A 1060 10.50 11.99 4.99
C TYR A 1060 11.66 11.60 5.89
N TRP A 1061 12.67 10.98 5.29
CA TRP A 1061 13.92 10.60 5.95
C TRP A 1061 15.07 10.53 4.95
N PRO A 1062 16.24 11.16 5.23
CA PRO A 1062 17.49 10.84 4.57
C PRO A 1062 17.85 9.37 4.80
N LEU A 1063 18.19 8.66 3.72
CA LEU A 1063 18.26 7.19 3.72
C LEU A 1063 19.57 6.64 4.28
N LEU A 1064 20.67 7.41 4.23
CA LEU A 1064 22.03 6.95 4.53
C LEU A 1064 22.76 7.89 5.52
N PRO A 1065 22.39 7.88 6.82
CA PRO A 1065 23.08 8.63 7.87
C PRO A 1065 24.47 8.07 8.19
N PHE A 1066 25.43 8.94 8.50
CA PHE A 1066 26.79 8.58 8.93
C PHE A 1066 26.87 8.24 10.42
N SER A 1067 25.91 8.69 11.22
CA SER A 1067 25.78 8.33 12.63
C SER A 1067 25.85 6.80 12.83
N ARG A 1068 26.55 6.38 13.88
CA ARG A 1068 26.62 4.98 14.33
C ARG A 1068 26.42 4.96 15.84
N GLY A 1069 25.55 4.07 16.29
CA GLY A 1069 25.25 3.86 17.69
C GLY A 1069 25.58 2.45 18.15
N SER A 1070 25.03 2.07 19.29
CA SER A 1070 25.05 0.69 19.77
C SER A 1070 23.82 0.29 20.60
N VAL A 1071 23.71 -1.01 20.90
CA VAL A 1071 22.69 -1.60 21.76
C VAL A 1071 23.28 -2.75 22.57
N HIS A 1072 23.23 -2.64 23.91
CA HIS A 1072 23.89 -3.59 24.83
C HIS A 1072 23.03 -3.94 26.05
N ILE A 1073 23.38 -5.05 26.70
CA ILE A 1073 22.81 -5.46 27.99
C ILE A 1073 22.96 -4.35 29.05
N ASN A 1074 21.86 -4.13 29.79
CA ASN A 1074 21.82 -3.25 30.97
C ASN A 1074 21.47 -4.03 32.26
N SER A 1075 21.25 -5.34 32.15
CA SER A 1075 20.91 -6.27 33.24
C SER A 1075 21.18 -7.70 32.80
N THR A 1076 21.30 -8.63 33.76
CA THR A 1076 21.25 -10.09 33.53
C THR A 1076 19.84 -10.67 33.59
N ASP A 1077 18.85 -9.85 33.97
CA ASP A 1077 17.43 -10.16 33.81
C ASP A 1077 16.98 -9.76 32.40
N GLY A 1078 16.74 -10.76 31.55
CA GLY A 1078 16.31 -10.56 30.15
C GLY A 1078 14.93 -9.92 29.98
N SER A 1079 14.14 -9.75 31.05
CA SER A 1079 12.91 -8.96 31.01
C SER A 1079 13.15 -7.45 31.03
N GLN A 1080 14.36 -7.00 31.36
CA GLN A 1080 14.72 -5.58 31.37
C GLN A 1080 15.06 -5.07 29.96
N PRO A 1081 14.73 -3.80 29.63
CA PRO A 1081 15.11 -3.22 28.34
C PRO A 1081 16.63 -3.02 28.26
N PRO A 1082 17.24 -3.25 27.08
CA PRO A 1082 18.66 -2.97 26.86
C PRO A 1082 18.94 -1.47 26.77
N ALA A 1083 20.20 -1.09 26.96
CA ALA A 1083 20.66 0.27 26.71
C ALA A 1083 20.82 0.45 25.19
N ILE A 1084 19.90 1.20 24.56
CA ILE A 1084 19.87 1.43 23.11
C ILE A 1084 20.24 2.89 22.83
N ASN A 1085 21.34 3.15 22.15
CA ASN A 1085 21.70 4.49 21.73
C ASN A 1085 22.08 4.55 20.24
N PRO A 1086 21.15 4.94 19.34
CA PRO A 1086 21.43 5.10 17.91
C PRO A 1086 22.33 6.30 17.56
N ASN A 1087 22.67 7.17 18.52
CA ASN A 1087 23.43 8.40 18.30
C ASN A 1087 22.80 9.30 17.22
N TYR A 1088 21.49 9.53 17.25
CA TYR A 1088 20.81 10.35 16.23
C TYR A 1088 21.42 11.76 16.12
N PHE A 1089 21.76 12.17 14.90
CA PHE A 1089 22.41 13.44 14.58
C PHE A 1089 23.79 13.65 15.21
N MET A 1090 24.56 12.58 15.45
CA MET A 1090 25.96 12.64 15.90
C MET A 1090 26.82 13.55 15.01
N PHE A 1091 26.54 13.56 13.71
CA PHE A 1091 27.21 14.38 12.73
C PHE A 1091 26.25 15.42 12.15
N GLY A 1092 26.73 16.67 12.04
CA GLY A 1092 25.97 17.78 11.49
C GLY A 1092 25.43 17.50 10.08
N GLN A 1093 26.14 16.70 9.27
CA GLN A 1093 25.68 16.31 7.94
C GLN A 1093 24.35 15.53 7.96
N ASP A 1094 24.11 14.67 8.95
CA ASP A 1094 22.87 13.88 9.02
C ASP A 1094 21.65 14.75 9.34
N LEU A 1095 21.89 15.83 10.09
CA LEU A 1095 20.89 16.84 10.45
C LEU A 1095 20.67 17.84 9.30
N LYS A 1096 21.74 18.28 8.66
CA LYS A 1096 21.71 19.14 7.47
C LYS A 1096 20.96 18.45 6.33
N ALA A 1097 21.17 17.14 6.13
CA ALA A 1097 20.43 16.34 5.17
C ALA A 1097 18.91 16.37 5.40
N HIS A 1098 18.45 16.40 6.66
CA HIS A 1098 17.03 16.64 6.96
C HIS A 1098 16.58 18.04 6.55
N ALA A 1099 17.35 19.07 6.91
CA ALA A 1099 17.04 20.46 6.55
C ALA A 1099 16.99 20.68 5.03
N ASP A 1100 17.87 20.04 4.26
CA ASP A 1100 17.89 20.09 2.78
C ASP A 1100 16.65 19.43 2.17
N VAL A 1101 16.28 18.24 2.67
CA VAL A 1101 15.10 17.51 2.18
C VAL A 1101 13.81 18.23 2.57
N ALA A 1102 13.74 18.82 3.77
CA ALA A 1102 12.61 19.65 4.20
C ALA A 1102 12.41 20.88 3.31
N GLN A 1103 13.51 21.54 2.92
CA GLN A 1103 13.49 22.66 1.96
C GLN A 1103 13.06 22.20 0.55
N TYR A 1104 13.51 21.03 0.09
CA TYR A 1104 13.07 20.44 -1.18
C TYR A 1104 11.57 20.07 -1.17
N ILE A 1105 11.05 19.57 -0.05
CA ILE A 1105 9.62 19.30 0.15
C ILE A 1105 8.80 20.60 0.11
N ARG A 1106 9.22 21.63 0.86
CA ARG A 1106 8.55 22.95 0.80
C ARG A 1106 8.55 23.52 -0.62
N LYS A 1107 9.65 23.36 -1.37
CA LYS A 1107 9.73 23.73 -2.79
C LYS A 1107 8.72 22.94 -3.64
N ALA A 1108 8.54 21.64 -3.40
CA ALA A 1108 7.55 20.84 -4.12
C ALA A 1108 6.11 21.32 -3.85
N PHE A 1109 5.74 21.54 -2.59
CA PHE A 1109 4.41 22.06 -2.24
C PHE A 1109 4.17 23.52 -2.70
N SER A 1110 5.22 24.31 -2.93
CA SER A 1110 5.10 25.64 -3.55
C SER A 1110 5.19 25.65 -5.08
N THR A 1111 5.40 24.49 -5.72
CA THR A 1111 5.47 24.35 -7.19
C THR A 1111 4.12 23.91 -7.76
N ALA A 1112 3.69 24.54 -8.84
CA ALA A 1112 2.46 24.18 -9.55
C ALA A 1112 2.66 22.91 -10.39
N PRO A 1113 1.64 22.06 -10.57
CA PRO A 1113 0.27 22.23 -10.11
C PRO A 1113 -0.02 21.77 -8.65
N LEU A 1114 0.92 21.12 -7.94
CA LEU A 1114 0.70 20.67 -6.54
C LEU A 1114 0.33 21.82 -5.60
N SER A 1115 0.90 23.01 -5.80
CA SER A 1115 0.55 24.23 -5.06
C SER A 1115 -0.93 24.62 -5.12
N ASN A 1116 -1.69 24.09 -6.07
CA ASN A 1116 -3.13 24.36 -6.20
C ASN A 1116 -3.98 23.45 -5.29
N LEU A 1117 -3.41 22.32 -4.82
CA LEU A 1117 -4.08 21.38 -3.92
C LEU A 1117 -3.93 21.76 -2.43
N VAL A 1118 -3.02 22.67 -2.08
CA VAL A 1118 -2.67 23.00 -0.70
C VAL A 1118 -2.90 24.47 -0.34
N GLY A 1119 -3.18 24.71 0.94
CA GLY A 1119 -3.40 26.02 1.56
C GLY A 1119 -2.21 26.45 2.43
N GLU A 1120 -2.47 26.79 3.70
CA GLU A 1120 -1.41 27.18 4.64
C GLU A 1120 -0.48 26.00 5.00
N GLU A 1121 0.81 26.28 5.20
CA GLU A 1121 1.74 25.32 5.80
C GLU A 1121 1.50 25.24 7.31
N LEU A 1122 0.99 24.09 7.77
CA LEU A 1122 0.67 23.82 9.17
C LEU A 1122 1.88 23.33 9.98
N ALA A 1123 2.84 22.66 9.33
CA ALA A 1123 4.06 22.15 9.94
C ALA A 1123 5.24 22.16 8.95
N PRO A 1124 6.40 22.77 9.27
CA PRO A 1124 6.66 23.59 10.47
C PRO A 1124 5.79 24.84 10.57
N GLY A 1125 5.33 25.37 9.44
CA GLY A 1125 4.62 26.63 9.35
C GLY A 1125 5.57 27.83 9.39
N LYS A 1126 5.21 28.87 8.61
CA LYS A 1126 6.11 30.00 8.31
C LYS A 1126 6.43 30.89 9.52
N ASN A 1127 5.68 30.74 10.61
CA ASN A 1127 5.96 31.38 11.90
C ASN A 1127 7.10 30.70 12.68
N ASN A 1128 7.25 29.37 12.57
CA ASN A 1128 8.32 28.62 13.24
C ASN A 1128 9.59 28.53 12.38
N VAL A 1129 9.40 28.36 11.07
CA VAL A 1129 10.48 28.28 10.08
C VAL A 1129 10.12 29.18 8.89
N PRO A 1130 10.55 30.46 8.89
CA PRO A 1130 10.27 31.41 7.81
C PRO A 1130 10.72 30.95 6.42
N GLU A 1131 10.27 31.65 5.38
CA GLU A 1131 10.63 31.36 3.98
C GLU A 1131 12.15 31.43 3.73
N ASN A 1132 12.80 32.39 4.38
CA ASN A 1132 14.24 32.64 4.35
C ASN A 1132 14.94 32.18 5.64
N ALA A 1133 14.42 31.14 6.30
CA ALA A 1133 15.05 30.54 7.47
C ALA A 1133 16.46 30.02 7.15
N SER A 1134 17.42 30.31 8.03
CA SER A 1134 18.76 29.71 7.96
C SER A 1134 18.70 28.22 8.32
N ASP A 1135 19.70 27.45 7.89
CA ASP A 1135 19.79 26.01 8.20
C ASP A 1135 19.64 25.74 9.71
N SER A 1136 20.28 26.53 10.57
CA SER A 1136 20.16 26.39 12.03
C SER A 1136 18.72 26.45 12.58
N ILE A 1137 17.79 27.11 11.88
CA ILE A 1137 16.36 27.17 12.25
C ILE A 1137 15.65 25.88 11.82
N TRP A 1138 15.92 25.41 10.59
CA TRP A 1138 15.44 24.11 10.11
C TRP A 1138 15.96 22.96 10.98
N GLU A 1139 17.27 22.93 11.23
CA GLU A 1139 17.95 21.94 12.08
C GLU A 1139 17.41 21.92 13.52
N GLY A 1140 17.12 23.10 14.09
CA GLY A 1140 16.47 23.24 15.39
C GLY A 1140 15.05 22.68 15.41
N TRP A 1141 14.24 22.97 14.39
CA TRP A 1141 12.92 22.39 14.24
C TRP A 1141 12.95 20.87 14.06
N VAL A 1142 13.84 20.34 13.21
CA VAL A 1142 14.04 18.89 13.01
C VAL A 1142 14.33 18.20 14.35
N LYS A 1143 15.27 18.72 15.15
CA LYS A 1143 15.56 18.19 16.50
C LYS A 1143 14.36 18.23 17.45
N SER A 1144 13.44 19.17 17.27
CA SER A 1144 12.21 19.27 18.09
C SER A 1144 11.10 18.28 17.71
N THR A 1145 11.13 17.71 16.50
CA THR A 1145 9.99 16.93 15.95
C THR A 1145 10.34 15.54 15.39
N TYR A 1146 11.61 15.18 15.26
CA TYR A 1146 12.01 13.90 14.67
C TYR A 1146 11.61 12.68 15.53
N ARG A 1147 11.51 11.53 14.86
CA ARG A 1147 11.40 10.19 15.45
C ARG A 1147 12.44 9.24 14.85
N SER A 1148 12.64 8.08 15.47
CA SER A 1148 13.19 6.90 14.80
C SER A 1148 12.31 6.53 13.59
N ASN A 1149 12.92 6.10 12.48
CA ASN A 1149 12.19 5.56 11.34
C ASN A 1149 11.80 4.08 11.52
N PHE A 1150 12.32 3.41 12.55
CA PHE A 1150 12.14 1.99 12.86
C PHE A 1150 12.85 1.05 11.86
N HIS A 1151 13.99 1.47 11.31
CA HIS A 1151 14.86 0.68 10.43
C HIS A 1151 16.25 0.37 11.04
N PRO A 1152 16.39 -0.02 12.34
CA PRO A 1152 17.70 -0.35 12.92
C PRO A 1152 18.36 -1.57 12.24
N VAL A 1153 19.61 -1.43 11.80
CA VAL A 1153 20.46 -2.50 11.22
C VAL A 1153 21.89 -2.47 11.80
N GLY A 1154 22.72 -3.45 11.44
CA GLY A 1154 24.18 -3.44 11.66
C GLY A 1154 24.70 -4.08 12.96
N THR A 1155 23.83 -4.32 13.94
CA THR A 1155 24.20 -4.74 15.32
C THR A 1155 24.75 -6.16 15.46
N ALA A 1156 24.72 -6.94 14.39
CA ALA A 1156 25.47 -8.18 14.23
C ALA A 1156 26.00 -8.29 12.79
N SER A 1157 26.60 -7.20 12.29
CA SER A 1157 27.00 -6.99 10.89
C SER A 1157 27.65 -8.19 10.22
N MET A 1158 27.15 -8.53 9.04
CA MET A 1158 27.80 -9.42 8.08
C MET A 1158 28.95 -8.66 7.40
N LEU A 1159 30.16 -8.89 7.89
CA LEU A 1159 31.41 -8.35 7.37
C LEU A 1159 32.52 -9.39 7.61
N PRO A 1160 33.69 -9.28 6.94
CA PRO A 1160 34.90 -9.96 7.38
C PRO A 1160 35.21 -9.66 8.86
N ARG A 1161 35.67 -10.65 9.62
CA ARG A 1161 35.92 -10.50 11.08
C ARG A 1161 36.98 -9.44 11.39
N ASP A 1162 37.99 -9.32 10.54
CA ASP A 1162 39.03 -8.28 10.55
C ASP A 1162 38.51 -6.87 10.25
N LYS A 1163 37.25 -6.74 9.81
CA LYS A 1163 36.54 -5.48 9.62
C LYS A 1163 35.45 -5.23 10.66
N GLY A 1164 35.52 -5.92 11.80
CA GLY A 1164 34.53 -5.83 12.87
C GLY A 1164 33.23 -6.63 12.61
N GLY A 1165 33.23 -7.57 11.67
CA GLY A 1165 32.07 -8.43 11.43
C GLY A 1165 31.77 -9.39 12.57
N VAL A 1166 30.47 -9.56 12.86
CA VAL A 1166 29.97 -10.52 13.86
C VAL A 1166 29.61 -11.85 13.21
N VAL A 1167 29.10 -11.81 11.96
CA VAL A 1167 28.78 -13.01 11.18
C VAL A 1167 29.53 -13.08 9.86
N SER A 1168 29.81 -14.32 9.46
CA SER A 1168 30.32 -14.73 8.15
C SER A 1168 29.32 -14.50 7.00
N PRO A 1169 29.73 -14.60 5.72
CA PRO A 1169 28.82 -14.55 4.57
C PRO A 1169 27.74 -15.64 4.58
N GLU A 1170 27.96 -16.74 5.30
CA GLU A 1170 26.97 -17.81 5.53
C GLU A 1170 26.03 -17.49 6.72
N LEU A 1171 26.14 -16.28 7.27
CA LEU A 1171 25.52 -15.75 8.49
C LEU A 1171 25.79 -16.54 9.78
N ARG A 1172 26.80 -17.42 9.79
CA ARG A 1172 27.30 -18.07 11.01
C ARG A 1172 28.13 -17.09 11.84
N VAL A 1173 27.86 -17.03 13.15
CA VAL A 1173 28.58 -16.19 14.12
C VAL A 1173 30.02 -16.69 14.25
N TYR A 1174 31.01 -15.80 14.10
CA TYR A 1174 32.42 -16.19 14.12
C TYR A 1174 32.83 -16.80 15.47
N GLY A 1175 33.58 -17.91 15.45
CA GLY A 1175 33.96 -18.61 16.68
C GLY A 1175 32.84 -19.48 17.27
N THR A 1176 31.77 -19.72 16.50
CA THR A 1176 30.73 -20.71 16.79
C THR A 1176 30.61 -21.69 15.62
N LYS A 1177 30.42 -22.98 15.91
CA LYS A 1177 30.29 -24.00 14.86
C LYS A 1177 28.89 -23.98 14.20
N ASN A 1178 27.87 -23.62 14.98
CA ASN A 1178 26.45 -23.87 14.65
C ASN A 1178 25.45 -22.80 15.17
N VAL A 1179 25.89 -21.54 15.35
CA VAL A 1179 24.99 -20.41 15.65
C VAL A 1179 24.95 -19.45 14.48
N ARG A 1180 23.76 -19.03 14.07
CA ARG A 1180 23.56 -18.01 13.01
C ARG A 1180 22.73 -16.84 13.49
N VAL A 1181 22.86 -15.70 12.81
CA VAL A 1181 21.91 -14.59 12.91
C VAL A 1181 21.22 -14.41 11.56
N VAL A 1182 19.89 -14.36 11.54
CA VAL A 1182 19.11 -14.17 10.31
C VAL A 1182 17.96 -13.20 10.59
N ASP A 1183 18.28 -11.91 10.68
CA ASP A 1183 17.37 -10.77 10.78
C ASP A 1183 18.08 -9.46 10.39
N ALA A 1184 17.50 -8.30 10.73
CA ALA A 1184 18.04 -6.97 10.42
C ALA A 1184 19.43 -6.67 11.02
N SER A 1185 19.87 -7.40 12.04
CA SER A 1185 21.19 -7.21 12.68
C SER A 1185 22.35 -7.39 11.68
N VAL A 1186 22.19 -8.26 10.67
CA VAL A 1186 23.29 -8.64 9.77
C VAL A 1186 23.53 -7.66 8.63
N LEU A 1187 22.56 -6.79 8.31
CA LEU A 1187 22.68 -5.83 7.21
C LEU A 1187 23.82 -4.84 7.55
N PRO A 1188 24.96 -4.86 6.84
CA PRO A 1188 26.14 -4.06 7.24
C PRO A 1188 25.97 -2.57 6.96
N PHE A 1189 25.04 -2.22 6.05
CA PHE A 1189 24.70 -0.86 5.68
C PHE A 1189 23.18 -0.70 5.60
N GLN A 1190 22.71 0.50 5.91
CA GLN A 1190 21.34 0.93 5.67
C GLN A 1190 20.99 0.93 4.16
N LEU A 1191 19.71 0.80 3.83
CA LEU A 1191 19.20 0.65 2.45
C LEU A 1191 18.29 1.82 2.04
N CYS A 1192 18.16 2.03 0.72
CA CYS A 1192 17.28 3.06 0.15
C CYS A 1192 15.78 2.68 0.10
N GLY A 1193 15.37 1.54 0.69
CA GLY A 1193 14.01 1.03 0.62
C GLY A 1193 13.57 0.25 1.88
N HIS A 1194 12.28 -0.07 1.94
CA HIS A 1194 11.64 -0.65 3.12
C HIS A 1194 12.19 -2.04 3.42
N LEU A 1195 12.86 -2.19 4.58
CA LEU A 1195 13.68 -3.35 4.92
C LEU A 1195 12.99 -4.71 4.72
N THR A 1196 11.67 -4.78 4.94
CA THR A 1196 10.85 -6.01 4.94
C THR A 1196 11.12 -6.92 3.74
N SER A 1197 11.20 -6.36 2.52
CA SER A 1197 11.44 -7.14 1.29
C SER A 1197 12.81 -7.81 1.30
N THR A 1198 13.84 -7.08 1.72
CA THR A 1198 15.23 -7.54 1.79
C THR A 1198 15.43 -8.56 2.91
N LEU A 1199 14.76 -8.37 4.04
CA LEU A 1199 14.78 -9.31 5.16
C LEU A 1199 14.17 -10.68 4.82
N TYR A 1200 13.19 -10.73 3.92
CA TYR A 1200 12.72 -11.99 3.35
C TYR A 1200 13.75 -12.60 2.38
N ALA A 1201 14.33 -11.82 1.46
CA ALA A 1201 15.32 -12.30 0.49
C ALA A 1201 16.61 -12.84 1.15
N VAL A 1202 17.10 -12.16 2.20
CA VAL A 1202 18.26 -12.59 3.02
C VAL A 1202 17.96 -13.94 3.69
N ALA A 1203 16.79 -14.06 4.32
CA ALA A 1203 16.38 -15.29 5.01
C ALA A 1203 16.12 -16.46 4.05
N GLU A 1204 15.54 -16.20 2.88
CA GLU A 1204 15.37 -17.18 1.80
C GLU A 1204 16.70 -17.73 1.30
N ARG A 1205 17.70 -16.87 1.08
CA ARG A 1205 19.04 -17.27 0.63
C ARG A 1205 19.75 -18.13 1.68
N VAL A 1206 19.70 -17.71 2.93
CA VAL A 1206 20.41 -18.39 4.03
C VAL A 1206 19.72 -19.70 4.41
N SER A 1207 18.40 -19.80 4.22
CA SER A 1207 17.68 -21.07 4.32
C SER A 1207 18.25 -22.12 3.36
N ASP A 1208 18.54 -21.75 2.11
CA ASP A 1208 19.12 -22.67 1.13
C ASP A 1208 20.61 -22.96 1.40
N MET A 1209 21.36 -22.03 2.00
CA MET A 1209 22.71 -22.29 2.53
C MET A 1209 22.68 -23.34 3.67
N ILE A 1210 21.72 -23.24 4.60
CA ILE A 1210 21.56 -24.22 5.68
C ILE A 1210 21.11 -25.58 5.11
N LYS A 1211 20.17 -25.61 4.16
CA LYS A 1211 19.76 -26.86 3.48
C LYS A 1211 20.94 -27.57 2.83
N THR A 1212 21.77 -26.85 2.07
CA THR A 1212 22.95 -27.41 1.37
C THR A 1212 23.97 -28.03 2.35
N ARG A 1213 23.98 -27.64 3.63
CA ARG A 1213 24.83 -28.24 4.68
C ARG A 1213 24.30 -29.59 5.21
N TYR A 1214 23.01 -29.88 5.03
CA TYR A 1214 22.34 -31.04 5.65
C TYR A 1214 21.55 -31.91 4.67
N VAL A 1215 21.54 -31.57 3.38
CA VAL A 1215 20.94 -32.35 2.29
C VAL A 1215 22.00 -32.53 1.21
N PHE A 1216 22.46 -33.77 1.06
CA PHE A 1216 23.29 -34.25 -0.04
C PHE A 1216 22.42 -34.76 -1.19
#